data_AF-A0A8K0EXR9-F1
#
_entry.id   AF-A0A8K0EXR9-F1
#
_cell.length_a   1.000
_cell.length_b   1.000
_cell.length_c   1.000
_cell.angle_alpha   90.00
_cell.angle_beta   90.00
_cell.angle_gamma   90.00
#
_symmetry.space_group_name_H-M   'P 1'
#
loop_
_entity.id
_entity.type
_entity.pdbx_description
1 polymer ?
#
loop_
_entity_poly.entity_id
_entity_poly.type
_entity_poly.pdbx_seq_one_letter_code
_entity_poly.pdbx_strand_id
1 'polypeptide(L)'
;MNGAMMTICLMLLPALIVAENPCCSMPCQNTGVCMREGDGYSCDCTRTGYYGQNCDIPEFWTSIKVALKPSKKTTHHLLTNYKWLWNIVNRIPFLSNFIMRAVYKIRSATVDSPPVYHTGHDYTSWDTYADRSYYTRALPPVPPGCPTPMGTAGRKELPSPEYIAETFLARRRFIPDRRRTNVLFNFMAQHFTHQFFKTDFKKGAGRTWGDHGVDLSHIYGETVERQHQLRAFTDGKLKFQRVGGEVYPPSLADAPVHMIYPPYVPAEKRFAIGHEFFGLLPGLFVYSTVWLREHNRVCDVMKELHPDWDDERLFQTARLILTGETINIIINEYVQHLSGYNFDLFWDPELLFKDQFQYQNRIFVEFNHLYHWHPLMPDQFHVNGTTYGMKDYLFNSDLVFRHGFGATVDAMSRQIAGQIGPKNIGPVNLKVAVETIKHERNLRMQGLNQYRKRFGIPPYKTFLELTGGDAEMAAQLEEAYGDVDAVELYVGLMLEQPAPGSVTSETIIELGGPFSVKGLLSNPLCSPQWWRPSTFGGEAGFRLVKTATLRDLFCRNMDGPCGLVTFAVPEDVTPTGLPQEGEGGAAQDKQTSQNDADLVPVNGVLSSQDKRQPKEGDASQDTKTSQNDADLVPVNGVLSSQDKHQPKEGDASQDKQTSQNDADLVPVNGVLSSQDKHQPKEEDASQDGFQDAKTSNEVKPQPEETASEKPTAKNEEAPKNEVSPKNGASQKKDFQSGSPKNGSPSKNDVPKNGGPSKNDVPKNGSPSKNDVPKNGAPSKNDLPTAFPKNGAAPRTYVNRTSCKQCDRIEL
;
A
#
# COMPACT_ATOMS: atom_id res chain seq x y z
N MET A 1 55.01 -14.83 63.04
CA MET A 1 53.73 -15.27 63.64
C MET A 1 52.79 -14.09 63.65
N ASN A 2 51.55 -14.25 63.18
CA ASN A 2 50.38 -13.35 63.33
C ASN A 2 50.55 -11.94 62.70
N GLY A 3 49.55 -11.32 62.05
CA GLY A 3 48.24 -11.77 61.55
C GLY A 3 47.77 -10.74 60.50
N ALA A 4 47.19 -11.11 59.36
CA ALA A 4 45.84 -11.67 59.21
C ALA A 4 44.69 -10.65 59.46
N MET A 5 44.71 -9.47 58.81
CA MET A 5 43.51 -8.61 58.70
C MET A 5 43.51 -7.67 57.47
N MET A 6 43.73 -8.17 56.25
CA MET A 6 43.61 -7.36 55.02
C MET A 6 43.02 -8.15 53.83
N THR A 7 41.86 -8.76 54.05
CA THR A 7 41.04 -9.41 53.01
C THR A 7 39.58 -9.40 53.47
N ILE A 8 38.61 -9.54 52.55
CA ILE A 8 37.15 -9.46 52.81
C ILE A 8 36.67 -8.02 53.10
N CYS A 9 36.74 -7.14 52.10
CA CYS A 9 35.85 -5.97 52.01
C CYS A 9 35.60 -5.53 50.54
N LEU A 10 35.55 -6.49 49.61
CA LEU A 10 35.51 -6.22 48.17
C LEU A 10 34.73 -7.29 47.37
N MET A 11 33.68 -7.85 47.97
CA MET A 11 32.72 -8.78 47.33
C MET A 11 31.26 -8.50 47.71
N LEU A 12 30.91 -7.22 47.92
CA LEU A 12 29.53 -6.74 47.99
C LEU A 12 29.37 -5.39 47.24
N LEU A 13 29.89 -5.33 46.00
CA LEU A 13 29.10 -4.63 44.99
C LEU A 13 27.84 -5.48 44.80
N PRO A 14 26.63 -4.97 45.06
CA PRO A 14 25.45 -5.66 44.54
C PRO A 14 25.61 -5.69 43.02
N ALA A 15 25.55 -6.89 42.45
CA ALA A 15 25.17 -6.96 41.04
C ALA A 15 23.86 -6.20 40.93
N LEU A 16 23.82 -5.13 40.13
CA LEU A 16 22.59 -4.43 39.83
C LEU A 16 21.71 -5.41 39.06
N ILE A 17 20.88 -6.12 39.81
CA ILE A 17 19.73 -6.86 39.29
C ILE A 17 18.81 -5.77 38.76
N VAL A 18 19.04 -5.38 37.51
CA VAL A 18 18.10 -4.56 36.74
C VAL A 18 16.83 -5.39 36.71
N ALA A 19 15.85 -4.99 37.54
CA ALA A 19 14.60 -5.71 37.67
C ALA A 19 13.97 -5.86 36.28
N GLU A 20 14.00 -7.09 35.79
CA GLU A 20 13.65 -7.46 34.41
C GLU A 20 12.26 -6.88 34.12
N ASN A 21 12.14 -6.11 33.04
CA ASN A 21 10.90 -5.38 32.78
C ASN A 21 9.76 -6.39 32.61
N PRO A 22 8.78 -6.46 33.52
CA PRO A 22 7.84 -7.58 33.56
C PRO A 22 6.96 -7.67 32.30
N CYS A 23 6.75 -6.54 31.62
CA CYS A 23 6.04 -6.49 30.34
C CYS A 23 6.80 -7.18 29.17
N CYS A 24 8.08 -7.54 29.34
CA CYS A 24 8.84 -8.34 28.35
C CYS A 24 8.22 -9.71 28.07
N SER A 25 7.50 -10.27 29.03
CA SER A 25 6.75 -11.53 28.88
C SER A 25 5.44 -11.39 28.09
N MET A 26 5.04 -10.16 27.73
CA MET A 26 3.73 -9.81 27.15
C MET A 26 2.55 -10.44 27.93
N PRO A 27 2.43 -10.18 29.25
CA PRO A 27 1.54 -10.94 30.13
C PRO A 27 0.05 -10.63 29.88
N CYS A 28 -0.29 -9.40 29.50
CA CYS A 28 -1.66 -8.96 29.28
C CYS A 28 -2.24 -9.52 27.98
N GLN A 29 -3.27 -10.36 28.08
CA GLN A 29 -3.96 -10.98 26.96
C GLN A 29 -5.13 -10.12 26.48
N ASN A 30 -5.78 -10.54 25.39
CA ASN A 30 -7.06 -9.98 24.92
C ASN A 30 -7.10 -8.45 24.76
N THR A 31 -5.99 -7.85 24.29
CA THR A 31 -5.80 -6.38 24.12
C THR A 31 -5.76 -5.57 25.42
N GLY A 32 -5.53 -6.20 26.58
CA GLY A 32 -5.17 -5.49 27.80
C GLY A 32 -3.80 -4.82 27.70
N VAL A 33 -3.62 -3.67 28.37
CA VAL A 33 -2.38 -2.87 28.29
C VAL A 33 -1.49 -3.12 29.50
N CYS A 34 -0.24 -3.51 29.29
CA CYS A 34 0.74 -3.74 30.37
C CYS A 34 1.30 -2.42 30.89
N MET A 35 1.25 -2.23 32.20
CA MET A 35 1.82 -1.09 32.91
C MET A 35 2.80 -1.59 33.98
N ARG A 36 3.97 -0.96 34.09
CA ARG A 36 4.97 -1.32 35.11
C ARG A 36 4.67 -0.63 36.43
N GLU A 37 4.60 -1.42 37.50
CA GLU A 37 4.35 -0.95 38.88
C GLU A 37 5.52 -1.38 39.78
N GLY A 38 6.56 -0.54 39.84
CA GLY A 38 7.80 -0.86 40.55
C GLY A 38 8.55 -2.02 39.88
N ASP A 39 8.69 -3.13 40.61
CA ASP A 39 9.24 -4.39 40.10
C ASP A 39 8.16 -5.35 39.54
N GLY A 40 6.88 -4.98 39.69
CA GLY A 40 5.73 -5.72 39.18
C GLY A 40 5.07 -5.08 37.97
N TYR A 41 3.92 -5.63 37.57
CA TYR A 41 3.07 -5.10 36.51
C TYR A 41 1.60 -5.18 36.90
N SER A 42 0.80 -4.33 36.27
CA SER A 42 -0.65 -4.47 36.16
C SER A 42 -1.07 -4.51 34.69
N CYS A 43 -2.27 -5.02 34.43
CA CYS A 43 -2.89 -5.01 33.11
C CYS A 43 -4.18 -4.18 33.15
N ASP A 44 -4.28 -3.12 32.34
CA ASP A 44 -5.56 -2.46 32.12
C ASP A 44 -6.41 -3.31 31.18
N CYS A 45 -7.44 -3.96 31.73
CA CYS A 45 -8.42 -4.76 31.00
C CYS A 45 -9.64 -3.96 30.52
N THR A 46 -9.64 -2.62 30.66
CA THR A 46 -10.81 -1.76 30.40
C THR A 46 -11.41 -1.99 29.01
N ARG A 47 -12.68 -2.43 28.98
CA ARG A 47 -13.49 -2.73 27.78
C ARG A 47 -12.96 -3.87 26.89
N THR A 48 -11.97 -4.66 27.33
CA THR A 48 -11.54 -5.90 26.64
C THR A 48 -12.65 -6.96 26.63
N GLY A 49 -13.56 -6.93 27.61
CA GLY A 49 -14.52 -7.99 27.88
C GLY A 49 -13.96 -9.11 28.79
N TYR A 50 -12.77 -8.91 29.35
CA TYR A 50 -12.07 -9.82 30.25
C TYR A 50 -11.62 -9.09 31.53
N TYR A 51 -11.25 -9.86 32.55
CA TYR A 51 -10.68 -9.42 33.82
C TYR A 51 -9.65 -10.45 34.32
N GLY A 52 -9.17 -10.28 35.56
CA GLY A 52 -8.06 -11.06 36.11
C GLY A 52 -6.73 -10.33 35.93
N GLN A 53 -5.65 -10.87 36.51
CA GLN A 53 -4.33 -10.23 36.48
C GLN A 53 -3.81 -10.02 35.05
N ASN A 54 -4.16 -10.92 34.13
CA ASN A 54 -3.65 -10.96 32.76
C ASN A 54 -4.73 -10.68 31.70
N CYS A 55 -5.90 -10.16 32.09
CA CYS A 55 -7.07 -9.99 31.21
C CYS A 55 -7.47 -11.29 30.48
N ASP A 56 -7.39 -12.41 31.20
CA ASP A 56 -7.54 -13.78 30.70
C ASP A 56 -8.88 -14.42 31.10
N ILE A 57 -9.57 -13.90 32.12
CA ILE A 57 -10.86 -14.41 32.60
C ILE A 57 -12.01 -13.69 31.87
N PRO A 58 -12.84 -14.36 31.05
CA PRO A 58 -13.89 -13.69 30.27
C PRO A 58 -15.09 -13.29 31.13
N GLU A 59 -15.67 -12.13 30.85
CA GLU A 59 -17.04 -11.80 31.28
C GLU A 59 -18.06 -12.82 30.74
N PHE A 60 -19.20 -12.99 31.41
CA PHE A 60 -20.27 -13.91 31.00
C PHE A 60 -20.68 -13.76 29.51
N TRP A 61 -20.92 -12.53 29.06
CA TRP A 61 -21.27 -12.27 27.65
C TRP A 61 -20.09 -12.44 26.69
N THR A 62 -18.86 -12.26 27.15
CA THR A 62 -17.65 -12.54 26.36
C THR A 62 -17.46 -14.03 26.18
N SER A 63 -17.64 -14.83 27.25
CA SER A 63 -17.61 -16.30 27.20
C SER A 63 -18.62 -16.84 26.17
N ILE A 64 -19.87 -16.37 26.20
CA ILE A 64 -20.90 -16.73 25.20
C ILE A 64 -20.49 -16.31 23.79
N LYS A 65 -20.02 -15.07 23.59
CA LYS A 65 -19.56 -14.58 22.27
C LYS A 65 -18.41 -15.42 21.72
N VAL A 66 -17.43 -15.78 22.56
CA VAL A 66 -16.26 -16.57 22.16
C VAL A 66 -16.66 -18.00 21.83
N ALA A 67 -17.52 -18.63 22.64
CA ALA A 67 -18.01 -19.99 22.41
C ALA A 67 -18.86 -20.13 21.14
N LEU A 68 -19.59 -19.07 20.74
CA LEU A 68 -20.41 -19.05 19.51
C LEU A 68 -19.67 -18.51 18.28
N LYS A 69 -18.47 -17.94 18.43
CA LYS A 69 -17.70 -17.35 17.32
C LYS A 69 -17.02 -18.47 16.52
N PRO A 70 -17.34 -18.64 15.21
CA PRO A 70 -16.62 -19.61 14.38
C PRO A 70 -15.13 -19.23 14.28
N SER A 71 -14.27 -20.24 14.12
CA SER A 71 -12.83 -19.98 13.90
C SER A 71 -12.61 -19.18 12.61
N LYS A 72 -11.47 -18.49 12.50
CA LYS A 72 -11.11 -17.74 11.29
C LYS A 72 -11.10 -18.68 10.07
N LYS A 73 -10.39 -19.81 10.15
CA LYS A 73 -10.41 -20.93 9.20
C LYS A 73 -11.80 -21.47 8.83
N THR A 74 -12.72 -21.60 9.80
CA THR A 74 -14.12 -22.00 9.53
C THR A 74 -14.87 -20.93 8.74
N THR A 75 -14.68 -19.66 9.11
CA THR A 75 -15.29 -18.50 8.44
C THR A 75 -14.76 -18.36 7.01
N HIS A 76 -13.45 -18.53 6.83
CA HIS A 76 -12.78 -18.54 5.53
C HIS A 76 -13.27 -19.68 4.64
N HIS A 77 -13.37 -20.90 5.18
CA HIS A 77 -13.92 -22.05 4.46
C HIS A 77 -15.36 -21.79 4.00
N LEU A 78 -16.22 -21.24 4.88
CA LEU A 78 -17.60 -20.88 4.53
C LEU A 78 -17.67 -19.86 3.39
N LEU A 79 -16.83 -18.81 3.41
CA LEU A 79 -16.78 -17.76 2.39
C LEU A 79 -16.23 -18.24 1.04
N THR A 80 -15.28 -19.19 1.03
CA THR A 80 -14.63 -19.72 -0.19
C THR A 80 -15.32 -20.95 -0.79
N ASN A 81 -16.22 -21.61 -0.05
CA ASN A 81 -16.96 -22.79 -0.50
C ASN A 81 -18.44 -22.47 -0.73
N TYR A 82 -19.26 -23.49 -1.03
CA TYR A 82 -20.72 -23.38 -1.14
C TYR A 82 -21.23 -22.31 -2.11
N LYS A 83 -20.58 -22.13 -3.27
CA LYS A 83 -20.90 -21.07 -4.25
C LYS A 83 -22.39 -20.97 -4.63
N TRP A 84 -23.14 -22.08 -4.65
CA TRP A 84 -24.58 -22.07 -4.90
C TRP A 84 -25.38 -21.28 -3.84
N LEU A 85 -24.96 -21.31 -2.57
CA LEU A 85 -25.58 -20.58 -1.47
C LEU A 85 -25.26 -19.09 -1.59
N TRP A 86 -24.01 -18.75 -1.86
CA TRP A 86 -23.59 -17.37 -2.07
C TRP A 86 -24.25 -16.73 -3.30
N ASN A 87 -24.43 -17.48 -4.40
CA ASN A 87 -25.23 -17.04 -5.55
C ASN A 87 -26.69 -16.66 -5.18
N ILE A 88 -27.24 -17.18 -4.09
CA ILE A 88 -28.56 -16.79 -3.55
C ILE A 88 -28.40 -15.55 -2.65
N VAL A 89 -27.44 -15.57 -1.72
CA VAL A 89 -27.15 -14.46 -0.79
C VAL A 89 -26.89 -13.15 -1.53
N ASN A 90 -26.01 -13.17 -2.52
CA ASN A 90 -25.58 -11.98 -3.27
C ASN A 90 -26.74 -11.37 -4.08
N ARG A 91 -27.73 -12.18 -4.47
CA ARG A 91 -28.95 -11.77 -5.20
C ARG A 91 -30.06 -11.21 -4.31
N ILE A 92 -29.92 -11.24 -2.99
CA ILE A 92 -30.93 -10.77 -2.03
C ILE A 92 -30.35 -9.56 -1.28
N PRO A 93 -30.65 -8.30 -1.70
CA PRO A 93 -30.00 -7.10 -1.16
C PRO A 93 -30.09 -6.94 0.36
N PHE A 94 -31.18 -7.37 0.99
CA PHE A 94 -31.28 -7.36 2.44
C PHE A 94 -30.19 -8.22 3.12
N LEU A 95 -29.86 -9.37 2.54
CA LEU A 95 -28.94 -10.35 3.11
C LEU A 95 -27.48 -10.00 2.77
N SER A 96 -27.20 -9.56 1.54
CA SER A 96 -25.87 -9.05 1.18
C SER A 96 -25.51 -7.75 1.91
N ASN A 97 -26.44 -6.79 2.04
CA ASN A 97 -26.21 -5.57 2.82
C ASN A 97 -26.01 -5.88 4.32
N PHE A 98 -26.70 -6.87 4.87
CA PHE A 98 -26.47 -7.32 6.25
C PHE A 98 -25.05 -7.87 6.43
N ILE A 99 -24.58 -8.71 5.51
CA ILE A 99 -23.24 -9.32 5.57
C ILE A 99 -22.15 -8.29 5.30
N MET A 100 -22.28 -7.42 4.29
CA MET A 100 -21.26 -6.40 3.99
C MET A 100 -21.12 -5.39 5.15
N ARG A 101 -22.25 -4.98 5.76
CA ARG A 101 -22.25 -4.14 6.97
C ARG A 101 -21.59 -4.85 8.16
N ALA A 102 -21.79 -6.17 8.31
CA ALA A 102 -21.11 -6.95 9.34
C ALA A 102 -19.59 -7.03 9.09
N VAL A 103 -19.16 -7.27 7.83
CA VAL A 103 -17.74 -7.25 7.42
C VAL A 103 -17.11 -5.90 7.75
N TYR A 104 -17.72 -4.80 7.33
CA TYR A 104 -17.24 -3.43 7.61
C TYR A 104 -17.03 -3.20 9.11
N LYS A 105 -18.05 -3.49 9.93
CA LYS A 105 -18.01 -3.24 11.38
C LYS A 105 -16.99 -4.13 12.09
N ILE A 106 -16.97 -5.43 11.79
CA ILE A 106 -16.09 -6.40 12.47
C ILE A 106 -14.62 -6.14 12.10
N ARG A 107 -14.33 -5.86 10.83
CA ARG A 107 -12.96 -5.54 10.36
C ARG A 107 -12.48 -4.21 10.93
N SER A 108 -13.27 -3.14 10.80
CA SER A 108 -12.84 -1.81 11.28
C SER A 108 -12.72 -1.69 12.80
N ALA A 109 -13.57 -2.38 13.58
CA ALA A 109 -13.49 -2.39 15.04
C ALA A 109 -12.28 -3.15 15.61
N THR A 110 -11.47 -3.79 14.77
CA THR A 110 -10.19 -4.41 15.18
C THR A 110 -9.04 -3.39 15.18
N VAL A 111 -9.20 -2.25 14.48
CA VAL A 111 -8.17 -1.23 14.26
C VAL A 111 -8.41 -0.02 15.16
N ASP A 112 -7.39 0.36 15.93
CA ASP A 112 -7.51 1.44 16.92
C ASP A 112 -7.67 2.82 16.24
N SER A 113 -8.64 3.61 16.72
CA SER A 113 -8.98 4.91 16.13
C SER A 113 -9.68 5.79 17.17
N PRO A 114 -9.05 6.87 17.68
CA PRO A 114 -7.72 7.41 17.35
C PRO A 114 -6.54 6.42 17.51
N PRO A 115 -5.39 6.66 16.86
CA PRO A 115 -4.18 5.84 17.06
C PRO A 115 -3.67 5.90 18.50
N VAL A 116 -3.01 4.83 18.94
CA VAL A 116 -2.65 4.59 20.36
C VAL A 116 -1.13 4.60 20.60
N TYR A 117 -0.36 4.08 19.63
CA TYR A 117 1.10 3.90 19.71
C TYR A 117 1.78 4.36 18.42
N HIS A 118 3.05 4.76 18.50
CA HIS A 118 3.93 4.92 17.33
C HIS A 118 5.39 4.70 17.74
N THR A 119 6.36 4.66 16.83
CA THR A 119 7.73 4.25 17.17
C THR A 119 8.48 5.19 18.12
N GLY A 120 8.01 6.42 18.34
CA GLY A 120 8.50 7.29 19.42
C GLY A 120 7.91 7.04 20.82
N HIS A 121 6.77 6.35 20.92
CA HIS A 121 6.01 6.17 22.17
C HIS A 121 5.24 4.83 22.19
N ASP A 122 5.55 4.01 23.19
CA ASP A 122 4.91 2.73 23.51
C ASP A 122 3.68 2.87 24.43
N TYR A 123 3.26 4.11 24.70
CA TYR A 123 2.06 4.50 25.43
C TYR A 123 1.32 5.61 24.68
N THR A 124 0.05 5.86 25.02
CA THR A 124 -0.75 6.94 24.43
C THR A 124 -0.27 8.31 24.92
N SER A 125 0.20 9.15 24.00
CA SER A 125 0.54 10.56 24.24
C SER A 125 -0.23 11.48 23.29
N TRP A 126 -0.17 12.79 23.51
CA TRP A 126 -0.71 13.75 22.53
C TRP A 126 -0.01 13.64 21.18
N ASP A 127 1.29 13.37 21.16
CA ASP A 127 2.09 13.24 19.95
C ASP A 127 1.73 11.99 19.13
N THR A 128 1.36 10.88 19.78
CA THR A 128 0.83 9.69 19.07
C THR A 128 -0.43 9.99 18.25
N TYR A 129 -1.22 10.97 18.67
CA TYR A 129 -2.36 11.49 17.92
C TYR A 129 -1.95 12.56 16.89
N ALA A 130 -1.14 13.54 17.32
CA ALA A 130 -0.88 14.77 16.58
C ALA A 130 0.20 14.66 15.48
N ASP A 131 1.36 14.02 15.74
CA ASP A 131 2.46 13.96 14.76
C ASP A 131 2.12 12.97 13.64
N ARG A 132 1.67 13.48 12.49
CA ARG A 132 1.33 12.69 11.28
C ARG A 132 2.55 12.16 10.52
N SER A 133 3.78 12.54 10.87
CA SER A 133 4.97 11.98 10.21
C SER A 133 5.40 10.61 10.76
N TYR A 134 4.62 10.02 11.67
CA TYR A 134 4.77 8.64 12.15
C TYR A 134 3.72 7.70 11.55
N TYR A 135 4.14 6.48 11.20
CA TYR A 135 3.23 5.33 11.18
C TYR A 135 2.79 4.99 12.61
N THR A 136 1.52 4.63 12.80
CA THR A 136 1.05 4.09 14.09
C THR A 136 1.39 2.60 14.21
N ARG A 137 1.16 2.01 15.38
CA ARG A 137 1.42 0.59 15.66
C ARG A 137 0.24 -0.11 16.31
N ALA A 138 0.01 -1.37 15.94
CA ALA A 138 -1.09 -2.20 16.46
C ALA A 138 -0.73 -2.94 17.77
N LEU A 139 0.56 -3.00 18.08
CA LEU A 139 1.13 -3.40 19.36
C LEU A 139 2.29 -2.43 19.69
N PRO A 140 2.57 -2.16 20.98
CA PRO A 140 3.78 -1.42 21.35
C PRO A 140 5.05 -2.20 20.93
N PRO A 141 6.20 -1.52 20.81
CA PRO A 141 7.48 -2.20 20.66
C PRO A 141 7.77 -3.17 21.81
N VAL A 142 8.62 -4.17 21.56
CA VAL A 142 9.24 -4.96 22.62
C VAL A 142 9.98 -3.99 23.57
N PRO A 143 9.75 -4.02 24.90
CA PRO A 143 10.37 -3.06 25.81
C PRO A 143 11.91 -3.09 25.78
N PRO A 144 12.61 -1.96 26.00
CA PRO A 144 14.06 -1.97 26.13
C PRO A 144 14.50 -2.77 27.37
N GLY A 145 15.62 -3.50 27.26
CA GLY A 145 16.19 -4.29 28.35
C GLY A 145 15.63 -5.70 28.54
N CYS A 146 14.78 -6.20 27.64
CA CYS A 146 14.31 -7.60 27.69
C CYS A 146 15.44 -8.63 27.46
N PRO A 147 15.34 -9.87 28.01
CA PRO A 147 16.36 -10.91 27.84
C PRO A 147 16.63 -11.34 26.40
N THR A 148 15.65 -11.24 25.51
CA THR A 148 15.78 -11.54 24.07
C THR A 148 15.21 -10.39 23.22
N PRO A 149 15.57 -10.30 21.92
CA PRO A 149 14.99 -9.32 21.01
C PRO A 149 13.47 -9.41 20.87
N MET A 150 12.86 -10.54 21.22
CA MET A 150 11.42 -10.82 21.16
C MET A 150 10.74 -10.83 22.54
N GLY A 151 11.39 -10.26 23.56
CA GLY A 151 10.92 -10.27 24.94
C GLY A 151 11.65 -11.34 25.75
N THR A 152 10.97 -12.45 26.04
CA THR A 152 11.54 -13.59 26.80
C THR A 152 11.71 -14.87 25.97
N ALA A 153 11.21 -14.90 24.73
CA ALA A 153 11.21 -16.10 23.87
C ALA A 153 12.44 -16.17 22.95
N GLY A 154 12.86 -17.39 22.59
CA GLY A 154 13.90 -17.66 21.59
C GLY A 154 15.35 -17.33 22.00
N ARG A 155 16.21 -17.20 21.00
CA ARG A 155 17.65 -16.93 21.17
C ARG A 155 17.95 -15.48 21.55
N LYS A 156 19.09 -15.25 22.24
CA LYS A 156 19.60 -13.90 22.58
C LYS A 156 19.93 -13.04 21.36
N GLU A 157 20.32 -13.69 20.26
CA GLU A 157 20.55 -13.07 18.96
C GLU A 157 19.63 -13.74 17.95
N LEU A 158 18.96 -12.93 17.11
CA LEU A 158 18.14 -13.44 16.02
C LEU A 158 19.04 -13.87 14.85
N PRO A 159 18.69 -14.93 14.09
CA PRO A 159 19.43 -15.36 12.90
C PRO A 159 19.58 -14.20 11.89
N SER A 160 20.65 -14.16 11.10
CA SER A 160 20.92 -12.96 10.27
C SER A 160 19.84 -12.73 9.21
N PRO A 161 19.47 -11.47 8.90
CA PRO A 161 18.47 -11.15 7.87
C PRO A 161 18.80 -11.77 6.50
N GLU A 162 20.09 -11.79 6.14
CA GLU A 162 20.62 -12.40 4.93
C GLU A 162 20.44 -13.93 4.93
N TYR A 163 20.72 -14.61 6.04
CA TYR A 163 20.49 -16.05 6.18
C TYR A 163 19.00 -16.40 6.06
N ILE A 164 18.11 -15.62 6.72
CA ILE A 164 16.66 -15.83 6.61
C ILE A 164 16.20 -15.68 5.17
N ALA A 165 16.62 -14.60 4.51
CA ALA A 165 16.23 -14.30 3.15
C ALA A 165 16.68 -15.40 2.18
N GLU A 166 17.95 -15.79 2.20
CA GLU A 166 18.45 -16.86 1.32
C GLU A 166 17.89 -18.23 1.64
N THR A 167 17.74 -18.61 2.91
CA THR A 167 17.31 -19.98 3.27
C THR A 167 15.81 -20.20 3.06
N PHE A 168 14.98 -19.23 3.45
CA PHE A 168 13.54 -19.41 3.55
C PHE A 168 12.72 -18.62 2.53
N LEU A 169 13.23 -17.49 2.03
CA LEU A 169 12.44 -16.56 1.21
C LEU A 169 12.83 -16.59 -0.27
N ALA A 170 14.09 -16.82 -0.59
CA ALA A 170 14.65 -16.74 -1.94
C ALA A 170 14.04 -17.75 -2.91
N ARG A 171 13.69 -17.28 -4.11
CA ARG A 171 13.16 -18.11 -5.20
C ARG A 171 14.21 -19.10 -5.69
N ARG A 172 13.86 -20.39 -5.67
CA ARG A 172 14.67 -21.46 -6.31
C ARG A 172 14.02 -21.97 -7.62
N ARG A 173 12.70 -21.97 -7.68
CA ARG A 173 11.88 -22.13 -8.90
C ARG A 173 10.71 -21.15 -8.79
N PHE A 174 10.28 -20.53 -9.88
CA PHE A 174 9.07 -19.70 -9.89
C PHE A 174 7.85 -20.55 -9.53
N ILE A 175 7.21 -20.23 -8.41
CA ILE A 175 5.93 -20.81 -8.00
C ILE A 175 4.83 -19.87 -8.48
N PRO A 176 4.02 -20.22 -9.50
CA PRO A 176 2.91 -19.39 -9.95
C PRO A 176 1.78 -19.36 -8.91
N ASP A 177 1.03 -18.26 -8.85
CA ASP A 177 -0.14 -18.17 -7.97
C ASP A 177 -1.27 -19.14 -8.36
N ARG A 178 -1.86 -19.80 -7.36
CA ARG A 178 -2.89 -20.83 -7.52
C ARG A 178 -4.26 -20.27 -7.90
N ARG A 179 -4.50 -18.97 -7.71
CA ARG A 179 -5.70 -18.27 -8.21
C ARG A 179 -5.50 -17.63 -9.58
N ARG A 180 -4.39 -17.94 -10.27
CA ARG A 180 -4.05 -17.38 -11.58
C ARG A 180 -3.92 -15.85 -11.55
N THR A 181 -3.58 -15.27 -10.39
CA THR A 181 -3.30 -13.83 -10.23
C THR A 181 -2.29 -13.39 -11.28
N ASN A 182 -2.49 -12.23 -11.90
CA ASN A 182 -1.66 -11.77 -13.01
C ASN A 182 -0.77 -10.57 -12.66
N VAL A 183 0.12 -10.23 -13.59
CA VAL A 183 1.06 -9.12 -13.46
C VAL A 183 0.33 -7.76 -13.40
N LEU A 184 -0.86 -7.63 -14.00
CA LEU A 184 -1.69 -6.42 -13.89
C LEU A 184 -2.20 -6.19 -12.46
N PHE A 185 -2.54 -7.25 -11.71
CA PHE A 185 -2.85 -7.17 -10.27
C PHE A 185 -1.63 -6.81 -9.43
N ASN A 186 -0.46 -7.39 -9.72
CA ASN A 186 0.79 -7.05 -9.04
C ASN A 186 1.11 -5.55 -9.15
N PHE A 187 0.99 -4.98 -10.36
CA PHE A 187 1.20 -3.54 -10.53
C PHE A 187 0.07 -2.67 -9.97
N MET A 188 -1.18 -3.14 -9.89
CA MET A 188 -2.22 -2.44 -9.11
C MET A 188 -1.83 -2.38 -7.63
N ALA A 189 -1.44 -3.52 -7.06
CA ALA A 189 -1.02 -3.62 -5.66
C ALA A 189 0.10 -2.63 -5.34
N GLN A 190 1.13 -2.58 -6.19
CA GLN A 190 2.26 -1.66 -6.01
C GLN A 190 1.84 -0.19 -6.20
N HIS A 191 1.16 0.15 -7.30
CA HIS A 191 0.74 1.52 -7.59
C HIS A 191 -0.19 2.09 -6.51
N PHE A 192 -1.25 1.36 -6.14
CA PHE A 192 -2.23 1.78 -5.14
C PHE A 192 -1.61 1.97 -3.75
N THR A 193 -0.74 1.06 -3.30
CA THR A 193 -0.18 1.12 -1.94
C THR A 193 0.87 2.20 -1.76
N HIS A 194 1.66 2.50 -2.79
CA HIS A 194 2.72 3.51 -2.71
C HIS A 194 2.18 4.94 -2.57
N GLN A 195 0.86 5.17 -2.62
CA GLN A 195 0.30 6.48 -2.23
C GLN A 195 0.39 6.74 -0.71
N PHE A 196 0.34 5.67 0.11
CA PHE A 196 0.32 5.75 1.58
C PHE A 196 1.44 4.94 2.29
N PHE A 197 2.20 4.09 1.56
CA PHE A 197 3.45 3.50 2.05
C PHE A 197 4.65 4.29 1.50
N LYS A 198 4.99 5.34 2.24
CA LYS A 198 5.97 6.35 1.88
C LYS A 198 6.93 6.55 3.05
N THR A 199 7.79 5.56 3.28
CA THR A 199 8.66 5.54 4.45
C THR A 199 9.77 6.58 4.32
N ASP A 200 9.96 7.40 5.35
CA ASP A 200 11.05 8.37 5.41
C ASP A 200 12.30 7.72 6.04
N PHE A 201 13.03 6.97 5.22
CA PHE A 201 14.24 6.27 5.66
C PHE A 201 15.34 7.21 6.21
N LYS A 202 15.31 8.52 5.90
CA LYS A 202 16.23 9.51 6.49
C LYS A 202 15.90 9.82 7.94
N LYS A 203 14.61 9.74 8.33
CA LYS A 203 14.14 9.85 9.72
C LYS A 203 13.90 8.49 10.40
N GLY A 204 14.15 7.38 9.69
CA GLY A 204 14.02 6.00 10.18
C GLY A 204 12.69 5.32 9.81
N ALA A 205 12.69 3.99 9.77
CA ALA A 205 11.61 3.18 9.18
C ALA A 205 10.20 3.34 9.78
N GLY A 206 10.07 3.97 10.95
CA GLY A 206 8.77 4.26 11.58
C GLY A 206 8.15 5.58 11.13
N ARG A 207 8.88 6.38 10.38
CA ARG A 207 8.47 7.70 9.88
C ARG A 207 7.94 7.59 8.45
N THR A 208 7.03 8.48 8.09
CA THR A 208 6.47 8.59 6.75
C THR A 208 6.34 10.02 6.28
N TRP A 209 6.45 10.22 4.97
CA TRP A 209 6.14 11.45 4.25
C TRP A 209 4.83 11.34 3.45
N GLY A 210 4.07 10.25 3.61
CA GLY A 210 2.75 10.08 2.98
C GLY A 210 1.61 10.49 3.90
N ASP A 211 0.50 10.96 3.33
CA ASP A 211 -0.74 11.02 4.10
C ASP A 211 -1.34 9.61 4.29
N HIS A 212 -2.18 9.47 5.31
CA HIS A 212 -2.56 8.17 5.85
C HIS A 212 -3.75 7.50 5.17
N GLY A 213 -3.90 7.57 3.85
CA GLY A 213 -5.02 6.92 3.18
C GLY A 213 -5.04 7.05 1.66
N VAL A 214 -6.22 6.84 1.09
CA VAL A 214 -6.47 6.97 -0.35
C VAL A 214 -6.70 8.44 -0.66
N ASP A 215 -5.63 9.18 -0.93
CA ASP A 215 -5.61 10.62 -1.23
C ASP A 215 -5.27 10.94 -2.70
N LEU A 216 -4.87 9.91 -3.45
CA LEU A 216 -4.36 9.95 -4.83
C LEU A 216 -3.08 10.81 -5.01
N SER A 217 -2.29 11.06 -3.96
CA SER A 217 -1.00 11.78 -4.06
C SER A 217 0.04 11.09 -4.95
N HIS A 218 -0.08 9.77 -5.16
CA HIS A 218 0.71 9.05 -6.17
C HIS A 218 0.44 9.49 -7.62
N ILE A 219 -0.69 10.14 -7.89
CA ILE A 219 -1.05 10.76 -9.18
C ILE A 219 -0.83 12.28 -9.12
N TYR A 220 -1.32 12.92 -8.05
CA TYR A 220 -1.36 14.40 -7.93
C TYR A 220 -0.13 15.03 -7.28
N GLY A 221 0.81 14.25 -6.75
CA GLY A 221 1.86 14.74 -5.85
C GLY A 221 1.38 14.81 -4.40
N GLU A 222 2.33 14.87 -3.47
CA GLU A 222 2.07 14.93 -2.02
C GLU A 222 2.05 16.37 -1.49
N THR A 223 2.90 17.27 -1.99
CA THR A 223 2.80 18.72 -1.72
C THR A 223 1.96 19.48 -2.77
N VAL A 224 1.46 20.66 -2.37
CA VAL A 224 0.68 21.56 -3.25
C VAL A 224 1.54 22.10 -4.40
N GLU A 225 2.82 22.35 -4.16
CA GLU A 225 3.78 22.83 -5.16
C GLU A 225 3.98 21.76 -6.25
N ARG A 226 4.14 20.49 -5.86
CA ARG A 226 4.24 19.36 -6.79
C ARG A 226 2.95 19.20 -7.59
N GLN A 227 1.79 19.33 -6.94
CA GLN A 227 0.48 19.33 -7.60
C GLN A 227 0.37 20.45 -8.64
N HIS A 228 0.83 21.65 -8.32
CA HIS A 228 0.83 22.79 -9.24
C HIS A 228 1.81 22.59 -10.41
N GLN A 229 2.97 21.99 -10.19
CA GLN A 229 3.90 21.65 -11.27
C GLN A 229 3.33 20.62 -12.26
N LEU A 230 2.45 19.71 -11.81
CA LEU A 230 1.78 18.67 -12.61
C LEU A 230 0.48 19.14 -13.28
N ARG A 231 -0.20 20.16 -12.75
CA ARG A 231 -1.45 20.74 -13.33
C ARG A 231 -1.18 21.54 -14.61
N ALA A 232 -2.12 21.46 -15.55
CA ALA A 232 -2.12 22.28 -16.76
C ALA A 232 -2.66 23.70 -16.52
N PHE A 233 -3.45 23.90 -15.46
CA PHE A 233 -4.20 25.13 -15.20
C PHE A 233 -5.08 25.57 -16.39
N THR A 234 -5.69 24.59 -17.05
CA THR A 234 -6.70 24.77 -18.10
C THR A 234 -7.67 23.59 -18.03
N ASP A 235 -8.97 23.91 -17.97
CA ASP A 235 -10.11 22.96 -17.86
C ASP A 235 -9.99 21.90 -16.73
N GLY A 236 -9.22 22.20 -15.68
CA GLY A 236 -9.00 21.33 -14.52
C GLY A 236 -8.01 20.20 -14.75
N LYS A 237 -7.26 20.20 -15.85
CA LYS A 237 -6.50 19.04 -16.32
C LYS A 237 -5.10 18.93 -15.71
N LEU A 238 -4.57 17.71 -15.69
CA LEU A 238 -3.13 17.45 -15.56
C LEU A 238 -2.43 17.70 -16.91
N LYS A 239 -1.19 18.18 -16.84
CA LYS A 239 -0.27 18.24 -17.99
C LYS A 239 -0.08 16.84 -18.57
N PHE A 240 0.17 16.79 -19.88
CA PHE A 240 0.45 15.57 -20.61
C PHE A 240 1.27 15.91 -21.87
N GLN A 241 1.85 14.89 -22.48
CA GLN A 241 2.43 14.97 -23.82
C GLN A 241 1.76 13.95 -24.75
N ARG A 242 2.00 14.06 -26.07
CA ARG A 242 1.58 13.03 -27.03
C ARG A 242 2.79 12.37 -27.68
N VAL A 243 2.85 11.04 -27.63
CA VAL A 243 3.92 10.21 -28.20
C VAL A 243 3.24 9.13 -29.05
N GLY A 244 3.57 9.06 -30.34
CA GLY A 244 2.88 8.15 -31.27
C GLY A 244 1.39 8.46 -31.50
N GLY A 245 0.92 9.64 -31.08
CA GLY A 245 -0.50 10.03 -31.07
C GLY A 245 -1.17 9.84 -29.71
N GLU A 246 -0.82 8.77 -28.99
CA GLU A 246 -1.31 8.44 -27.64
C GLU A 246 -0.90 9.49 -26.57
N VAL A 247 -1.71 9.62 -25.51
CA VAL A 247 -1.49 10.57 -24.39
C VAL A 247 -0.64 9.94 -23.29
N TYR A 248 0.40 10.62 -22.83
CA TYR A 248 1.29 10.13 -21.77
C TYR A 248 1.63 11.22 -20.73
N PRO A 249 2.13 10.84 -19.53
CA PRO A 249 2.65 11.78 -18.55
C PRO A 249 3.67 12.76 -19.15
N PRO A 250 3.71 14.02 -18.69
CA PRO A 250 4.56 15.07 -19.26
C PRO A 250 6.05 14.77 -19.06
N SER A 251 6.93 15.44 -19.80
CA SER A 251 8.37 15.32 -19.56
C SER A 251 8.78 16.07 -18.29
N LEU A 252 9.98 15.77 -17.77
CA LEU A 252 10.58 16.58 -16.70
C LEU A 252 10.86 18.04 -17.11
N ALA A 253 10.89 18.37 -18.41
CA ALA A 253 11.03 19.75 -18.88
C ALA A 253 9.70 20.52 -18.79
N ASP A 254 8.56 19.86 -19.08
CA ASP A 254 7.22 20.48 -19.03
C ASP A 254 6.68 20.56 -17.59
N ALA A 255 7.09 19.62 -16.73
CA ALA A 255 6.70 19.51 -15.34
C ALA A 255 7.92 19.18 -14.46
N PRO A 256 8.67 20.20 -13.98
CA PRO A 256 9.95 20.02 -13.28
C PRO A 256 9.78 19.59 -11.81
N VAL A 257 9.18 18.40 -11.62
CA VAL A 257 9.04 17.72 -10.32
C VAL A 257 10.27 16.84 -10.03
N HIS A 258 10.56 16.58 -8.75
CA HIS A 258 11.58 15.58 -8.39
C HIS A 258 11.14 14.17 -8.81
N MET A 259 12.01 13.42 -9.50
CA MET A 259 11.80 12.02 -9.90
C MET A 259 13.11 11.25 -9.76
N ILE A 260 13.06 10.02 -9.27
CA ILE A 260 14.24 9.16 -9.15
C ILE A 260 14.44 8.38 -10.45
N TYR A 261 15.37 8.87 -11.27
CA TYR A 261 15.91 8.20 -12.45
C TYR A 261 17.44 8.12 -12.35
N PRO A 262 18.07 6.97 -12.65
CA PRO A 262 19.51 6.86 -12.74
C PRO A 262 20.11 7.81 -13.79
N PRO A 263 21.35 8.30 -13.60
CA PRO A 263 21.97 9.25 -14.53
C PRO A 263 22.03 8.78 -15.99
N TYR A 264 22.12 7.46 -16.22
CA TYR A 264 22.19 6.86 -17.55
C TYR A 264 20.86 6.87 -18.32
N VAL A 265 19.71 7.11 -17.66
CA VAL A 265 18.41 7.20 -18.35
C VAL A 265 18.37 8.53 -19.12
N PRO A 266 18.22 8.55 -20.45
CA PRO A 266 18.21 9.80 -21.23
C PRO A 266 17.09 10.75 -20.78
N ALA A 267 17.31 12.06 -20.85
CA ALA A 267 16.41 13.07 -20.28
C ALA A 267 15.02 13.02 -20.92
N GLU A 268 14.96 12.79 -22.24
CA GLU A 268 13.76 12.59 -23.04
C GLU A 268 12.97 11.31 -22.69
N LYS A 269 13.54 10.41 -21.86
CA LYS A 269 12.86 9.21 -21.32
C LYS A 269 12.51 9.35 -19.82
N ARG A 270 12.68 10.54 -19.23
CA ARG A 270 12.31 10.85 -17.84
C ARG A 270 10.97 11.57 -17.80
N PHE A 271 9.98 10.92 -17.18
CA PHE A 271 8.59 11.38 -17.13
C PHE A 271 8.25 11.95 -15.75
N ALA A 272 7.47 13.02 -15.72
CA ALA A 272 6.97 13.62 -14.50
C ALA A 272 5.68 12.91 -14.05
N ILE A 273 5.69 12.37 -12.83
CA ILE A 273 4.60 11.58 -12.25
C ILE A 273 4.36 12.03 -10.80
N GLY A 274 3.14 11.87 -10.28
CA GLY A 274 2.81 12.19 -8.88
C GLY A 274 3.76 11.55 -7.86
N HIS A 275 4.08 10.26 -8.03
CA HIS A 275 5.03 9.53 -7.20
C HIS A 275 6.45 9.49 -7.79
N GLU A 276 7.45 9.92 -7.04
CA GLU A 276 8.83 10.09 -7.55
C GLU A 276 9.55 8.79 -7.97
N PHE A 277 9.13 7.64 -7.45
CA PHE A 277 9.68 6.32 -7.83
C PHE A 277 9.03 5.69 -9.07
N PHE A 278 7.91 6.21 -9.59
CA PHE A 278 7.12 5.47 -10.60
C PHE A 278 7.77 5.39 -12.00
N GLY A 279 8.91 6.05 -12.20
CA GLY A 279 9.81 5.79 -13.33
C GLY A 279 10.53 4.44 -13.29
N LEU A 280 10.53 3.74 -12.14
CA LEU A 280 11.27 2.49 -11.90
C LEU A 280 10.79 1.29 -12.73
N LEU A 281 9.48 1.15 -12.95
CA LEU A 281 8.88 -0.04 -13.58
C LEU A 281 7.80 0.37 -14.60
N PRO A 282 7.84 -0.13 -15.85
CA PRO A 282 6.82 0.12 -16.86
C PRO A 282 5.37 -0.15 -16.41
N GLY A 283 5.13 -1.10 -15.50
CA GLY A 283 3.81 -1.33 -14.91
C GLY A 283 3.29 -0.18 -14.04
N LEU A 284 4.17 0.51 -13.31
CA LEU A 284 3.82 1.72 -12.56
C LEU A 284 3.55 2.89 -13.52
N PHE A 285 4.35 3.01 -14.60
CA PHE A 285 4.12 3.99 -15.66
C PHE A 285 2.78 3.75 -16.40
N VAL A 286 2.40 2.49 -16.64
CA VAL A 286 1.09 2.12 -17.22
C VAL A 286 -0.06 2.59 -16.34
N TYR A 287 -0.05 2.32 -15.04
CA TYR A 287 -1.09 2.82 -14.13
C TYR A 287 -1.08 4.35 -13.97
N SER A 288 0.11 4.96 -13.90
CA SER A 288 0.25 6.43 -13.87
C SER A 288 -0.40 7.09 -15.09
N THR A 289 -0.24 6.45 -16.26
CA THR A 289 -0.80 6.91 -17.53
C THR A 289 -2.32 6.74 -17.58
N VAL A 290 -2.87 5.59 -17.19
CA VAL A 290 -4.33 5.35 -17.27
C VAL A 290 -5.10 6.28 -16.33
N TRP A 291 -4.60 6.51 -15.12
CA TRP A 291 -5.24 7.43 -14.17
C TRP A 291 -5.11 8.91 -14.58
N LEU A 292 -4.01 9.30 -15.23
CA LEU A 292 -3.87 10.64 -15.82
C LEU A 292 -4.85 10.85 -16.99
N ARG A 293 -5.01 9.83 -17.86
CA ARG A 293 -6.00 9.86 -18.95
C ARG A 293 -7.41 9.97 -18.38
N GLU A 294 -7.76 9.14 -17.39
CA GLU A 294 -9.08 9.15 -16.75
C GLU A 294 -9.36 10.49 -16.05
N HIS A 295 -8.38 11.08 -15.34
CA HIS A 295 -8.55 12.40 -14.72
C HIS A 295 -8.92 13.46 -15.77
N ASN A 296 -8.17 13.53 -16.87
CA ASN A 296 -8.43 14.50 -17.93
C ASN A 296 -9.78 14.23 -18.62
N ARG A 297 -10.15 12.95 -18.80
CA ARG A 297 -11.46 12.51 -19.32
C ARG A 297 -12.63 12.90 -18.40
N VAL A 298 -12.45 12.80 -17.08
CA VAL A 298 -13.44 13.25 -16.09
C VAL A 298 -13.55 14.77 -16.09
N CYS A 299 -12.44 15.50 -16.21
CA CYS A 299 -12.47 16.96 -16.35
C CYS A 299 -13.25 17.41 -17.60
N ASP A 300 -13.07 16.74 -18.75
CA ASP A 300 -13.87 16.98 -19.95
C ASP A 300 -15.38 16.77 -19.70
N VAL A 301 -15.78 15.67 -19.06
CA VAL A 301 -17.18 15.40 -18.72
C VAL A 301 -17.74 16.43 -17.71
N MET A 302 -16.95 16.85 -16.72
CA MET A 302 -17.37 17.89 -15.78
C MET A 302 -17.51 19.26 -16.47
N LYS A 303 -16.67 19.57 -17.45
CA LYS A 303 -16.72 20.84 -18.21
C LYS A 303 -17.87 20.90 -19.21
N GLU A 304 -18.26 19.77 -19.81
CA GLU A 304 -19.48 19.66 -20.61
C GLU A 304 -20.74 19.87 -19.76
N LEU A 305 -20.78 19.24 -18.57
CA LEU A 305 -21.92 19.34 -17.64
C LEU A 305 -22.03 20.70 -16.94
N HIS A 306 -20.90 21.36 -16.67
CA HIS A 306 -20.82 22.64 -15.98
C HIS A 306 -19.88 23.62 -16.71
N PRO A 307 -20.32 24.23 -17.83
CA PRO A 307 -19.48 25.13 -18.61
C PRO A 307 -18.98 26.36 -17.85
N ASP A 308 -19.70 26.77 -16.80
CA ASP A 308 -19.41 27.89 -15.92
C ASP A 308 -18.29 27.64 -14.89
N TRP A 309 -17.87 26.39 -14.69
CA TRP A 309 -16.83 26.06 -13.70
C TRP A 309 -15.42 26.46 -14.15
N ASP A 310 -14.61 26.86 -13.17
CA ASP A 310 -13.19 27.18 -13.32
C ASP A 310 -12.28 25.93 -13.23
N ASP A 311 -11.00 26.11 -13.54
CA ASP A 311 -9.98 25.07 -13.50
C ASP A 311 -9.87 24.39 -12.12
N GLU A 312 -9.90 25.18 -11.04
CA GLU A 312 -9.76 24.65 -9.67
C GLU A 312 -10.93 23.72 -9.33
N ARG A 313 -12.17 24.14 -9.59
CA ARG A 313 -13.35 23.34 -9.26
C ARG A 313 -13.45 22.08 -10.12
N LEU A 314 -13.05 22.14 -11.39
CA LEU A 314 -12.94 20.98 -12.28
C LEU A 314 -11.89 19.99 -11.74
N PHE A 315 -10.67 20.46 -11.48
CA PHE A 315 -9.56 19.65 -10.96
C PHE A 315 -9.93 18.94 -9.64
N GLN A 316 -10.45 19.69 -8.66
CA GLN A 316 -10.79 19.13 -7.35
C GLN A 316 -11.97 18.15 -7.43
N THR A 317 -12.99 18.44 -8.25
CA THR A 317 -14.13 17.52 -8.43
C THR A 317 -13.68 16.23 -9.12
N ALA A 318 -12.80 16.32 -10.12
CA ALA A 318 -12.23 15.14 -10.77
C ALA A 318 -11.35 14.32 -9.81
N ARG A 319 -10.54 14.96 -8.93
CA ARG A 319 -9.80 14.26 -7.87
C ARG A 319 -10.73 13.52 -6.90
N LEU A 320 -11.85 14.12 -6.50
CA LEU A 320 -12.86 13.48 -5.64
C LEU A 320 -13.55 12.30 -6.34
N ILE A 321 -13.84 12.43 -7.65
CA ILE A 321 -14.38 11.33 -8.47
C ILE A 321 -13.38 10.18 -8.54
N LEU A 322 -12.15 10.39 -9.02
CA LEU A 322 -11.14 9.33 -9.15
C LEU A 322 -10.79 8.67 -7.80
N THR A 323 -10.86 9.41 -6.70
CA THR A 323 -10.70 8.85 -5.34
C THR A 323 -11.82 7.86 -5.02
N GLY A 324 -13.06 8.20 -5.37
CA GLY A 324 -14.19 7.28 -5.25
C GLY A 324 -14.11 6.07 -6.20
N GLU A 325 -13.72 6.29 -7.45
CA GLU A 325 -13.50 5.20 -8.43
C GLU A 325 -12.41 4.23 -7.96
N THR A 326 -11.31 4.76 -7.40
CA THR A 326 -10.24 3.96 -6.79
C THR A 326 -10.78 3.09 -5.65
N ILE A 327 -11.54 3.66 -4.71
CA ILE A 327 -12.12 2.90 -3.59
C ILE A 327 -13.09 1.82 -4.10
N ASN A 328 -13.90 2.12 -5.11
CA ASN A 328 -14.87 1.20 -5.69
C ASN A 328 -14.19 -0.02 -6.36
N ILE A 329 -13.21 0.22 -7.24
CA ILE A 329 -12.43 -0.84 -7.92
C ILE A 329 -11.64 -1.67 -6.89
N ILE A 330 -11.07 -1.02 -5.87
CA ILE A 330 -10.30 -1.73 -4.84
C ILE A 330 -11.18 -2.66 -4.01
N ILE A 331 -12.38 -2.25 -3.60
CA ILE A 331 -13.29 -3.12 -2.83
C ILE A 331 -13.89 -4.23 -3.72
N ASN A 332 -14.43 -3.88 -4.88
CA ASN A 332 -15.29 -4.78 -5.67
C ASN A 332 -14.51 -5.79 -6.52
N GLU A 333 -13.28 -5.45 -6.95
CA GLU A 333 -12.49 -6.30 -7.86
C GLU A 333 -11.17 -6.75 -7.23
N TYR A 334 -10.40 -5.83 -6.64
CA TYR A 334 -9.07 -6.14 -6.11
C TYR A 334 -9.14 -6.98 -4.83
N VAL A 335 -9.90 -6.54 -3.82
CA VAL A 335 -10.10 -7.30 -2.56
C VAL A 335 -10.94 -8.55 -2.80
N GLN A 336 -11.89 -8.52 -3.75
CA GLN A 336 -12.63 -9.70 -4.19
C GLN A 336 -11.69 -10.80 -4.72
N HIS A 337 -10.77 -10.45 -5.63
CA HIS A 337 -9.81 -11.41 -6.16
C HIS A 337 -8.80 -11.89 -5.12
N LEU A 338 -8.26 -10.98 -4.30
CA LEU A 338 -7.30 -11.26 -3.22
C LEU A 338 -7.86 -12.29 -2.22
N SER A 339 -9.08 -12.04 -1.74
CA SER A 339 -9.76 -12.87 -0.73
C SER A 339 -10.29 -14.19 -1.30
N GLY A 340 -10.69 -14.20 -2.57
CA GLY A 340 -11.23 -15.37 -3.26
C GLY A 340 -12.60 -15.83 -2.76
N TYR A 341 -13.35 -14.96 -2.06
CA TYR A 341 -14.68 -15.27 -1.55
C TYR A 341 -15.70 -15.47 -2.68
N ASN A 342 -16.73 -16.29 -2.43
CA ASN A 342 -17.93 -16.38 -3.27
C ASN A 342 -19.00 -15.34 -2.89
N PHE A 343 -18.86 -14.70 -1.72
CA PHE A 343 -19.65 -13.52 -1.38
C PHE A 343 -19.15 -12.34 -2.21
N ASP A 344 -20.06 -11.66 -2.92
CA ASP A 344 -19.72 -10.48 -3.73
C ASP A 344 -19.55 -9.27 -2.80
N LEU A 345 -18.30 -8.82 -2.62
CA LEU A 345 -17.96 -7.60 -1.90
C LEU A 345 -18.35 -6.40 -2.77
N PHE A 346 -18.94 -5.39 -2.12
CA PHE A 346 -19.30 -4.14 -2.77
C PHE A 346 -19.04 -2.94 -1.86
N TRP A 347 -18.84 -1.77 -2.45
CA TRP A 347 -18.71 -0.51 -1.71
C TRP A 347 -20.06 0.22 -1.56
N ASP A 348 -20.54 0.33 -0.32
CA ASP A 348 -21.70 1.15 0.04
C ASP A 348 -21.47 1.84 1.41
N PRO A 349 -21.04 3.11 1.43
CA PRO A 349 -20.90 3.89 2.66
C PRO A 349 -22.18 4.00 3.50
N GLU A 350 -23.37 3.93 2.87
CA GLU A 350 -24.66 4.16 3.53
C GLU A 350 -24.96 3.08 4.59
N LEU A 351 -24.35 1.90 4.46
CA LEU A 351 -24.39 0.81 5.45
C LEU A 351 -23.84 1.21 6.82
N LEU A 352 -22.96 2.21 6.92
CA LEU A 352 -22.34 2.67 8.17
C LEU A 352 -22.97 3.94 8.75
N PHE A 353 -23.89 4.62 8.05
CA PHE A 353 -24.42 5.94 8.47
C PHE A 353 -25.23 5.93 9.79
N LYS A 354 -25.54 4.73 10.32
CA LYS A 354 -26.29 4.51 11.57
C LYS A 354 -25.43 3.83 12.64
N ASP A 355 -24.13 3.70 12.41
CA ASP A 355 -23.17 3.05 13.31
C ASP A 355 -22.16 4.06 13.86
N GLN A 356 -21.55 3.73 15.00
CA GLN A 356 -20.42 4.48 15.53
C GLN A 356 -19.17 4.11 14.73
N PHE A 357 -18.81 4.98 13.77
CA PHE A 357 -17.63 4.80 12.91
C PHE A 357 -16.80 6.09 12.86
N GLN A 358 -15.48 5.95 12.83
CA GLN A 358 -14.52 7.05 12.84
C GLN A 358 -13.95 7.28 11.43
N TYR A 359 -14.37 8.36 10.78
CA TYR A 359 -13.88 8.82 9.46
C TYR A 359 -12.52 9.52 9.56
N GLN A 360 -11.55 8.80 10.13
CA GLN A 360 -10.15 9.16 10.23
C GLN A 360 -9.30 7.88 10.17
N ASN A 361 -8.11 7.96 9.56
CA ASN A 361 -7.16 6.85 9.48
C ASN A 361 -5.77 7.26 9.99
N ARG A 362 -4.99 6.25 10.36
CA ARG A 362 -3.54 6.33 10.52
C ARG A 362 -2.95 5.03 9.98
N ILE A 363 -1.90 5.12 9.15
CA ILE A 363 -1.30 3.92 8.53
C ILE A 363 -0.41 3.22 9.56
N PHE A 364 -0.58 1.91 9.66
CA PHE A 364 0.14 1.05 10.60
C PHE A 364 1.46 0.57 10.01
N VAL A 365 2.54 0.57 10.80
CA VAL A 365 3.84 0.05 10.33
C VAL A 365 3.78 -1.47 10.09
N GLU A 366 2.92 -2.18 10.84
CA GLU A 366 2.58 -3.57 10.60
C GLU A 366 1.92 -3.78 9.22
N PHE A 367 1.06 -2.84 8.78
CA PHE A 367 0.41 -2.91 7.48
C PHE A 367 1.40 -2.65 6.34
N ASN A 368 2.37 -1.76 6.56
CA ASN A 368 3.48 -1.53 5.63
C ASN A 368 4.31 -2.81 5.42
N HIS A 369 4.78 -3.45 6.50
CA HIS A 369 5.55 -4.70 6.42
C HIS A 369 4.74 -5.84 5.78
N LEU A 370 3.46 -5.99 6.17
CA LEU A 370 2.56 -6.99 5.62
C LEU A 370 2.40 -6.92 4.09
N TYR A 371 2.49 -5.73 3.49
CA TYR A 371 2.26 -5.51 2.06
C TYR A 371 3.52 -5.65 1.18
N HIS A 372 4.65 -6.14 1.72
CA HIS A 372 5.88 -6.38 0.96
C HIS A 372 5.79 -7.63 0.07
N TRP A 373 4.76 -7.71 -0.79
CA TRP A 373 4.36 -8.87 -1.61
C TRP A 373 5.25 -9.12 -2.85
N HIS A 374 6.56 -8.98 -2.66
CA HIS A 374 7.60 -9.23 -3.64
C HIS A 374 7.59 -10.62 -4.31
N PRO A 375 7.04 -11.72 -3.72
CA PRO A 375 6.83 -12.97 -4.45
C PRO A 375 5.93 -12.86 -5.69
N LEU A 376 5.01 -11.89 -5.76
CA LEU A 376 4.14 -11.67 -6.93
C LEU A 376 4.95 -11.39 -8.20
N MET A 377 6.15 -10.81 -8.07
CA MET A 377 6.96 -10.37 -9.20
C MET A 377 7.55 -11.57 -9.98
N PRO A 378 7.33 -11.70 -11.29
CA PRO A 378 7.94 -12.75 -12.10
C PRO A 378 9.44 -12.49 -12.32
N ASP A 379 10.18 -13.51 -12.76
CA ASP A 379 11.62 -13.39 -13.06
C ASP A 379 11.90 -12.67 -14.41
N GLN A 380 10.93 -12.70 -15.32
CA GLN A 380 10.96 -12.10 -16.66
C GLN A 380 9.57 -11.54 -17.01
N PHE A 381 9.50 -10.56 -17.92
CA PHE A 381 8.24 -9.98 -18.41
C PHE A 381 8.04 -10.31 -19.89
N HIS A 382 6.84 -10.77 -20.24
CA HIS A 382 6.50 -11.27 -21.58
C HIS A 382 5.51 -10.32 -22.25
N VAL A 383 5.98 -9.50 -23.20
CA VAL A 383 5.15 -8.47 -23.87
C VAL A 383 5.27 -8.63 -25.39
N ASN A 384 4.13 -8.93 -26.03
CA ASN A 384 3.98 -9.08 -27.50
C ASN A 384 5.10 -9.92 -28.15
N GLY A 385 5.31 -11.14 -27.63
CA GLY A 385 6.35 -12.07 -28.11
C GLY A 385 7.79 -11.72 -27.71
N THR A 386 8.04 -10.57 -27.09
CA THR A 386 9.35 -10.19 -26.56
C THR A 386 9.44 -10.49 -25.07
N THR A 387 10.52 -11.14 -24.64
CA THR A 387 10.80 -11.41 -23.22
C THR A 387 11.88 -10.47 -22.71
N TYR A 388 11.64 -9.84 -21.55
CA TYR A 388 12.56 -8.92 -20.87
C TYR A 388 13.00 -9.51 -19.54
N GLY A 389 14.31 -9.51 -19.25
CA GLY A 389 14.80 -9.76 -17.90
C GLY A 389 14.48 -8.58 -16.98
N MET A 390 14.52 -8.79 -15.66
CA MET A 390 14.29 -7.72 -14.69
C MET A 390 15.21 -6.50 -14.92
N LYS A 391 16.48 -6.72 -15.30
CA LYS A 391 17.45 -5.66 -15.62
C LYS A 391 17.00 -4.81 -16.82
N ASP A 392 16.46 -5.45 -17.86
CA ASP A 392 16.03 -4.79 -19.11
C ASP A 392 14.67 -4.10 -18.96
N TYR A 393 13.89 -4.49 -17.96
CA TYR A 393 12.57 -3.94 -17.66
C TYR A 393 12.64 -2.71 -16.73
N LEU A 394 13.59 -2.69 -15.80
CA LEU A 394 13.82 -1.56 -14.89
C LEU A 394 14.15 -0.26 -15.66
N PHE A 395 13.49 0.83 -15.29
CA PHE A 395 13.56 2.16 -15.90
C PHE A 395 13.25 2.23 -17.41
N ASN A 396 12.69 1.17 -18.01
CA ASN A 396 12.48 1.06 -19.47
C ASN A 396 11.04 1.39 -19.90
N SER A 397 10.53 2.59 -19.55
CA SER A 397 9.19 3.07 -19.96
C SER A 397 8.98 3.04 -21.48
N ASP A 398 10.07 3.15 -22.25
CA ASP A 398 10.16 3.01 -23.69
C ASP A 398 9.60 1.69 -24.26
N LEU A 399 9.60 0.62 -23.44
CA LEU A 399 8.89 -0.63 -23.72
C LEU A 399 7.40 -0.40 -24.06
N VAL A 400 6.73 0.52 -23.33
CA VAL A 400 5.29 0.80 -23.49
C VAL A 400 5.00 1.50 -24.81
N PHE A 401 5.90 2.37 -25.28
CA PHE A 401 5.78 3.01 -26.59
C PHE A 401 6.09 2.04 -27.74
N ARG A 402 7.08 1.14 -27.56
CA ARG A 402 7.45 0.14 -28.59
C ARG A 402 6.37 -0.89 -28.86
N HIS A 403 5.65 -1.34 -27.83
CA HIS A 403 4.57 -2.32 -27.98
C HIS A 403 3.18 -1.71 -28.13
N GLY A 404 3.02 -0.43 -27.79
CA GLY A 404 1.73 0.22 -27.63
C GLY A 404 1.11 -0.07 -26.26
N PHE A 405 0.30 0.88 -25.78
CA PHE A 405 -0.23 0.82 -24.41
C PHE A 405 -1.17 -0.38 -24.21
N GLY A 406 -2.13 -0.58 -25.10
CA GLY A 406 -3.13 -1.65 -25.00
C GLY A 406 -2.52 -3.06 -25.05
N ALA A 407 -1.50 -3.29 -25.89
CA ALA A 407 -0.79 -4.57 -25.94
C ALA A 407 0.02 -4.83 -24.67
N THR A 408 0.56 -3.78 -24.04
CA THR A 408 1.26 -3.88 -22.75
C THR A 408 0.29 -4.28 -21.63
N VAL A 409 -0.92 -3.71 -21.59
CA VAL A 409 -1.97 -4.04 -20.61
C VAL A 409 -2.52 -5.46 -20.81
N ASP A 410 -2.76 -5.87 -22.06
CA ASP A 410 -3.20 -7.23 -22.40
C ASP A 410 -2.13 -8.27 -22.00
N ALA A 411 -0.85 -8.00 -22.27
CA ALA A 411 0.27 -8.83 -21.84
C ALA A 411 0.37 -8.97 -20.30
N MET A 412 0.28 -7.87 -19.56
CA MET A 412 0.22 -7.88 -18.09
C MET A 412 -1.00 -8.66 -17.55
N SER A 413 -2.10 -8.69 -18.30
CA SER A 413 -3.31 -9.43 -17.93
C SER A 413 -3.22 -10.93 -18.20
N ARG A 414 -2.37 -11.35 -19.14
CA ARG A 414 -2.10 -12.77 -19.47
C ARG A 414 -0.95 -13.38 -18.68
N GLN A 415 0.01 -12.58 -18.25
CA GLN A 415 1.17 -13.10 -17.52
C GLN A 415 0.81 -13.40 -16.07
N ILE A 416 1.09 -14.63 -15.62
CA ILE A 416 0.85 -15.06 -14.24
C ILE A 416 1.88 -14.44 -13.26
N ALA A 417 1.40 -14.06 -12.08
CA ALA A 417 2.20 -13.60 -10.95
C ALA A 417 2.65 -14.80 -10.08
N GLY A 418 3.67 -14.59 -9.26
CA GLY A 418 4.13 -15.61 -8.32
C GLY A 418 3.23 -15.74 -7.09
N GLN A 419 3.15 -16.94 -6.51
CA GLN A 419 2.46 -17.21 -5.25
C GLN A 419 3.13 -16.45 -4.09
N ILE A 420 2.35 -15.80 -3.23
CA ILE A 420 2.85 -15.31 -1.94
C ILE A 420 3.11 -16.51 -1.02
N GLY A 421 4.17 -16.45 -0.22
CA GLY A 421 4.65 -17.56 0.61
C GLY A 421 6.15 -17.87 0.39
N PRO A 422 6.64 -18.99 0.96
CA PRO A 422 8.08 -19.23 1.13
C PRO A 422 8.78 -19.63 -0.17
N LYS A 423 10.12 -19.47 -0.17
CA LYS A 423 11.05 -19.87 -1.23
C LYS A 423 10.65 -19.35 -2.63
N ASN A 424 10.07 -18.14 -2.72
CA ASN A 424 9.55 -17.54 -3.96
C ASN A 424 9.79 -16.01 -4.16
N ILE A 425 10.64 -15.34 -3.39
CA ILE A 425 11.07 -13.95 -3.67
C ILE A 425 12.17 -13.96 -4.74
N GLY A 426 11.90 -13.35 -5.90
CA GLY A 426 12.88 -13.24 -6.99
C GLY A 426 14.15 -12.47 -6.61
N PRO A 427 15.32 -12.80 -7.17
CA PRO A 427 16.63 -12.39 -6.64
C PRO A 427 16.86 -10.88 -6.56
N VAL A 428 16.30 -10.09 -7.48
CA VAL A 428 16.39 -8.62 -7.45
C VAL A 428 15.66 -8.03 -6.23
N ASN A 429 14.56 -8.64 -5.81
CA ASN A 429 13.76 -8.18 -4.67
C ASN A 429 14.26 -8.75 -3.33
N LEU A 430 15.20 -9.71 -3.34
CA LEU A 430 15.65 -10.37 -2.10
C LEU A 430 16.34 -9.39 -1.15
N LYS A 431 17.07 -8.41 -1.68
CA LYS A 431 17.63 -7.29 -0.89
C LYS A 431 16.55 -6.47 -0.18
N VAL A 432 15.37 -6.29 -0.79
CA VAL A 432 14.25 -5.60 -0.16
C VAL A 432 13.72 -6.40 1.03
N ALA A 433 13.65 -7.74 0.92
CA ALA A 433 13.27 -8.61 2.04
C ALA A 433 14.28 -8.53 3.20
N VAL A 434 15.60 -8.53 2.90
CA VAL A 434 16.68 -8.35 3.89
C VAL A 434 16.53 -7.02 4.64
N GLU A 435 16.33 -5.91 3.92
CA GLU A 435 16.16 -4.61 4.58
C GLU A 435 14.81 -4.51 5.33
N THR A 436 13.75 -5.19 4.87
CA THR A 436 12.46 -5.27 5.60
C THR A 436 12.64 -5.93 6.97
N ILE A 437 13.42 -7.01 7.05
CA ILE A 437 13.76 -7.67 8.33
C ILE A 437 14.59 -6.75 9.23
N LYS A 438 15.58 -6.03 8.67
CA LYS A 438 16.37 -5.04 9.43
C LYS A 438 15.51 -3.90 9.97
N HIS A 439 14.56 -3.41 9.17
CA HIS A 439 13.58 -2.43 9.61
C HIS A 439 12.71 -2.98 10.74
N GLU A 440 12.15 -4.20 10.62
CA GLU A 440 11.35 -4.83 11.67
C GLU A 440 12.08 -4.88 13.03
N ARG A 441 13.36 -5.28 13.03
CA ARG A 441 14.22 -5.33 14.22
C ARG A 441 14.49 -3.95 14.80
N ASN A 442 14.83 -2.97 13.97
CA ASN A 442 15.04 -1.57 14.38
C ASN A 442 13.76 -0.94 14.95
N LEU A 443 12.59 -1.37 14.45
CA LEU A 443 11.26 -0.98 14.92
C LEU A 443 10.82 -1.70 16.21
N ARG A 444 11.61 -2.69 16.68
CA ARG A 444 11.35 -3.53 17.85
C ARG A 444 9.96 -4.15 17.79
N MET A 445 9.57 -4.66 16.63
CA MET A 445 8.26 -5.30 16.45
C MET A 445 8.21 -6.62 17.23
N GLN A 446 7.01 -7.00 17.70
CA GLN A 446 6.82 -8.24 18.46
C GLN A 446 6.74 -9.45 17.53
N GLY A 447 6.98 -10.66 18.04
CA GLY A 447 6.89 -11.88 17.23
C GLY A 447 5.51 -12.12 16.63
N LEU A 448 5.47 -12.85 15.51
CA LEU A 448 4.29 -13.25 14.73
C LEU A 448 3.11 -13.66 15.62
N ASN A 449 3.36 -14.50 16.63
CA ASN A 449 2.33 -15.03 17.50
C ASN A 449 1.65 -13.97 18.38
N GLN A 450 2.33 -12.87 18.74
CA GLN A 450 1.69 -11.77 19.47
C GLN A 450 0.72 -11.00 18.55
N TYR A 451 1.07 -10.81 17.27
CA TYR A 451 0.13 -10.26 16.29
C TYR A 451 -1.03 -11.21 16.00
N ARG A 452 -0.78 -12.51 15.89
CA ARG A 452 -1.87 -13.51 15.76
C ARG A 452 -2.86 -13.39 16.92
N LYS A 453 -2.39 -13.31 18.17
CA LYS A 453 -3.22 -13.01 19.36
C LYS A 453 -3.99 -11.68 19.20
N ARG A 454 -3.30 -10.56 18.85
CA ARG A 454 -3.88 -9.20 18.68
C ARG A 454 -5.04 -9.14 17.67
N PHE A 455 -5.05 -10.01 16.66
CA PHE A 455 -6.10 -10.09 15.63
C PHE A 455 -7.07 -11.27 15.84
N GLY A 456 -6.96 -11.99 16.96
CA GLY A 456 -7.85 -13.09 17.33
C GLY A 456 -7.66 -14.36 16.48
N ILE A 457 -6.42 -14.65 16.12
CA ILE A 457 -5.94 -15.85 15.43
C ILE A 457 -5.17 -16.70 16.48
N PRO A 458 -5.32 -18.03 16.54
CA PRO A 458 -4.53 -18.85 17.45
C PRO A 458 -3.02 -18.72 17.15
N PRO A 459 -2.14 -18.56 18.16
CA PRO A 459 -0.70 -18.62 17.96
C PRO A 459 -0.29 -20.03 17.52
N TYR A 460 0.75 -20.13 16.69
CA TYR A 460 1.37 -21.39 16.29
C TYR A 460 2.07 -22.05 17.48
N LYS A 461 1.91 -23.36 17.61
CA LYS A 461 2.53 -24.16 18.70
C LYS A 461 3.84 -24.82 18.32
N THR A 462 4.09 -25.00 17.02
CA THR A 462 5.34 -25.58 16.49
C THR A 462 5.67 -24.95 15.15
N PHE A 463 6.94 -25.01 14.75
CA PHE A 463 7.39 -24.62 13.42
C PHE A 463 6.70 -25.42 12.31
N LEU A 464 6.38 -26.71 12.55
CA LEU A 464 5.66 -27.56 11.60
C LEU A 464 4.22 -27.08 11.33
N GLU A 465 3.58 -26.43 12.30
CA GLU A 465 2.26 -25.81 12.12
C GLU A 465 2.37 -24.51 11.29
N LEU A 466 3.43 -23.72 11.51
CA LEU A 466 3.75 -22.49 10.76
C LEU A 466 4.05 -22.78 9.28
N THR A 467 4.92 -23.76 8.99
CA THR A 467 5.31 -24.10 7.60
C THR A 467 4.24 -24.86 6.83
N GLY A 468 3.10 -25.20 7.47
CA GLY A 468 2.02 -25.96 6.86
C GLY A 468 2.33 -27.43 6.63
N GLY A 469 3.32 -27.99 7.36
CA GLY A 469 3.73 -29.39 7.28
C GLY A 469 5.07 -29.65 6.58
N ASP A 470 5.79 -28.63 6.11
CA ASP A 470 7.17 -28.78 5.64
C ASP A 470 8.09 -28.98 6.86
N ALA A 471 8.49 -30.24 7.07
CA ALA A 471 9.31 -30.66 8.21
C ALA A 471 10.80 -30.28 8.07
N GLU A 472 11.31 -30.13 6.84
CA GLU A 472 12.70 -29.70 6.62
C GLU A 472 12.84 -28.22 6.98
N MET A 473 11.93 -27.39 6.45
CA MET A 473 11.85 -25.97 6.77
C MET A 473 11.54 -25.74 8.26
N ALA A 474 10.69 -26.58 8.87
CA ALA A 474 10.38 -26.49 10.30
C ALA A 474 11.63 -26.74 11.17
N ALA A 475 12.41 -27.78 10.87
CA ALA A 475 13.64 -28.08 11.61
C ALA A 475 14.70 -26.98 11.44
N GLN A 476 14.87 -26.45 10.22
CA GLN A 476 15.77 -25.31 9.95
C GLN A 476 15.34 -24.04 10.70
N LEU A 477 14.03 -23.77 10.83
CA LEU A 477 13.52 -22.65 11.62
C LEU A 477 13.67 -22.87 13.13
N GLU A 478 13.49 -24.09 13.61
CA GLU A 478 13.71 -24.48 15.01
C GLU A 478 15.18 -24.33 15.40
N GLU A 479 16.10 -24.75 14.51
CA GLU A 479 17.53 -24.46 14.67
C GLU A 479 17.80 -22.94 14.67
N ALA A 480 17.25 -22.19 13.72
CA ALA A 480 17.52 -20.76 13.57
C ALA A 480 16.98 -19.90 14.74
N TYR A 481 15.74 -20.12 15.20
CA TYR A 481 15.07 -19.28 16.20
C TYR A 481 15.04 -19.87 17.62
N GLY A 482 15.06 -21.20 17.76
CA GLY A 482 14.91 -21.91 19.03
C GLY A 482 13.50 -21.94 19.64
N ASP A 483 12.62 -21.00 19.26
CA ASP A 483 11.25 -20.88 19.76
C ASP A 483 10.32 -20.28 18.68
N VAL A 484 9.12 -20.83 18.52
CA VAL A 484 8.13 -20.36 17.54
C VAL A 484 7.49 -19.03 17.94
N ASP A 485 7.43 -18.70 19.25
CA ASP A 485 6.97 -17.39 19.72
C ASP A 485 7.97 -16.26 19.40
N ALA A 486 9.21 -16.60 19.01
CA ALA A 486 10.26 -15.65 18.62
C ALA A 486 10.37 -15.40 17.10
N VAL A 487 9.50 -16.00 16.26
CA VAL A 487 9.50 -15.78 14.81
C VAL A 487 9.05 -14.35 14.48
N GLU A 488 9.82 -13.64 13.67
CA GLU A 488 9.52 -12.28 13.19
C GLU A 488 8.22 -12.22 12.37
N LEU A 489 7.49 -11.10 12.43
CA LEU A 489 6.22 -10.90 11.73
C LEU A 489 6.37 -11.04 10.21
N TYR A 490 7.22 -10.24 9.56
CA TYR A 490 7.36 -10.28 8.10
C TYR A 490 7.86 -11.65 7.64
N VAL A 491 8.78 -12.25 8.38
CA VAL A 491 9.28 -13.61 8.11
C VAL A 491 8.15 -14.62 8.21
N GLY A 492 7.36 -14.58 9.28
CA GLY A 492 6.16 -15.40 9.45
C GLY A 492 5.13 -15.25 8.33
N LEU A 493 4.79 -14.01 7.96
CA LEU A 493 3.86 -13.72 6.87
C LEU A 493 4.34 -14.24 5.51
N MET A 494 5.65 -14.30 5.28
CA MET A 494 6.24 -14.88 4.07
C MET A 494 6.53 -16.39 4.18
N LEU A 495 6.46 -16.99 5.37
CA LEU A 495 6.56 -18.45 5.59
C LEU A 495 5.21 -19.16 5.49
N GLU A 496 4.11 -18.50 5.90
CA GLU A 496 2.77 -19.06 5.83
C GLU A 496 2.35 -19.35 4.37
N GLN A 497 1.81 -20.55 4.12
CA GLN A 497 1.18 -20.87 2.84
C GLN A 497 -0.14 -20.11 2.64
N PRO A 498 -0.55 -19.80 1.40
CA PRO A 498 -1.86 -19.20 1.12
C PRO A 498 -3.01 -20.02 1.68
N ALA A 499 -4.04 -19.34 2.19
CA ALA A 499 -5.26 -19.98 2.62
C ALA A 499 -5.97 -20.66 1.43
N PRO A 500 -6.65 -21.81 1.61
CA PRO A 500 -7.33 -22.49 0.51
C PRO A 500 -8.31 -21.55 -0.21
N GLY A 501 -8.10 -21.36 -1.51
CA GLY A 501 -8.91 -20.47 -2.34
C GLY A 501 -8.54 -18.98 -2.30
N SER A 502 -7.46 -18.57 -1.63
CA SER A 502 -6.95 -17.19 -1.52
C SER A 502 -5.58 -16.98 -2.20
N VAL A 503 -5.20 -15.72 -2.45
CA VAL A 503 -3.85 -15.35 -2.93
C VAL A 503 -2.83 -15.33 -1.77
N THR A 504 -3.31 -15.10 -0.54
CA THR A 504 -2.51 -14.85 0.67
C THR A 504 -2.89 -15.77 1.83
N SER A 505 -2.07 -15.78 2.88
CA SER A 505 -2.27 -16.62 4.07
C SER A 505 -3.41 -16.14 4.98
N GLU A 506 -3.78 -16.98 5.96
CA GLU A 506 -4.79 -16.61 6.97
C GLU A 506 -4.37 -15.37 7.77
N THR A 507 -3.11 -15.24 8.19
CA THR A 507 -2.65 -14.05 8.93
C THR A 507 -2.64 -12.80 8.05
N ILE A 508 -2.24 -12.89 6.78
CA ILE A 508 -2.29 -11.73 5.86
C ILE A 508 -3.75 -11.25 5.67
N ILE A 509 -4.72 -12.17 5.53
CA ILE A 509 -6.14 -11.84 5.42
C ILE A 509 -6.67 -11.20 6.72
N GLU A 510 -6.29 -11.75 7.87
CA GLU A 510 -6.85 -11.36 9.16
C GLU A 510 -6.20 -10.11 9.78
N LEU A 511 -4.97 -9.75 9.41
CA LEU A 511 -4.34 -8.47 9.72
C LEU A 511 -4.64 -7.41 8.64
N GLY A 512 -4.42 -7.75 7.37
CA GLY A 512 -4.56 -6.83 6.24
C GLY A 512 -6.00 -6.44 5.96
N GLY A 513 -6.97 -7.33 6.17
CA GLY A 513 -8.40 -7.06 6.01
C GLY A 513 -8.88 -5.90 6.90
N PRO A 514 -8.67 -5.93 8.23
CA PRO A 514 -8.92 -4.80 9.13
C PRO A 514 -8.30 -3.48 8.67
N PHE A 515 -6.98 -3.45 8.39
CA PHE A 515 -6.29 -2.22 7.97
C PHE A 515 -6.82 -1.67 6.65
N SER A 516 -7.05 -2.53 5.66
CA SER A 516 -7.60 -2.16 4.35
C SER A 516 -9.02 -1.60 4.48
N VAL A 517 -9.94 -2.33 5.12
CA VAL A 517 -11.33 -1.91 5.32
C VAL A 517 -11.41 -0.60 6.12
N LYS A 518 -10.58 -0.45 7.16
CA LYS A 518 -10.48 0.82 7.90
C LYS A 518 -9.98 1.96 7.00
N GLY A 519 -8.86 1.78 6.29
CA GLY A 519 -8.26 2.83 5.44
C GLY A 519 -9.16 3.28 4.29
N LEU A 520 -9.92 2.36 3.69
CA LEU A 520 -10.88 2.65 2.62
C LEU A 520 -12.12 3.40 3.15
N LEU A 521 -12.79 2.86 4.17
CA LEU A 521 -14.07 3.40 4.65
C LEU A 521 -13.94 4.62 5.55
N SER A 522 -12.74 4.91 6.06
CA SER A 522 -12.46 6.13 6.82
C SER A 522 -12.03 7.33 5.97
N ASN A 523 -11.91 7.16 4.64
CA ASN A 523 -11.81 8.28 3.71
C ASN A 523 -13.04 9.21 3.88
N PRO A 524 -12.87 10.56 3.91
CA PRO A 524 -13.97 11.51 4.08
C PRO A 524 -15.15 11.34 3.13
N LEU A 525 -14.93 10.86 1.89
CA LEU A 525 -15.99 10.55 0.91
C LEU A 525 -17.03 9.55 1.43
N CYS A 526 -16.65 8.66 2.35
CA CYS A 526 -17.57 7.70 2.97
C CYS A 526 -18.44 8.31 4.09
N SER A 527 -18.28 9.59 4.42
CA SER A 527 -19.07 10.26 5.47
C SER A 527 -20.47 10.65 5.00
N PRO A 528 -21.49 10.69 5.88
CA PRO A 528 -22.84 11.18 5.55
C PRO A 528 -22.90 12.62 5.02
N GLN A 529 -21.83 13.40 5.23
CA GLN A 529 -21.69 14.77 4.78
C GLN A 529 -21.18 14.84 3.34
N TRP A 530 -20.19 14.01 2.97
CA TRP A 530 -19.53 14.06 1.65
C TRP A 530 -20.12 13.06 0.65
N TRP A 531 -20.74 11.95 1.09
CA TRP A 531 -21.34 10.94 0.20
C TRP A 531 -22.66 11.44 -0.41
N ARG A 532 -22.56 12.38 -1.35
CA ARG A 532 -23.69 13.10 -1.94
C ARG A 532 -23.38 13.44 -3.40
N PRO A 533 -24.39 13.47 -4.30
CA PRO A 533 -24.17 13.79 -5.71
C PRO A 533 -23.44 15.13 -5.91
N SER A 534 -23.77 16.14 -5.10
CA SER A 534 -23.15 17.48 -5.15
C SER A 534 -21.62 17.49 -5.01
N THR A 535 -21.05 16.53 -4.28
CA THR A 535 -19.60 16.38 -4.07
C THR A 535 -18.86 15.95 -5.34
N PHE A 536 -19.58 15.31 -6.26
CA PHE A 536 -19.07 14.74 -7.51
C PHE A 536 -19.64 15.43 -8.75
N GLY A 537 -20.05 16.70 -8.64
CA GLY A 537 -20.65 17.45 -9.75
C GLY A 537 -22.04 16.98 -10.18
N GLY A 538 -22.79 16.33 -9.27
CA GLY A 538 -24.14 15.83 -9.52
C GLY A 538 -24.18 14.33 -9.83
N GLU A 539 -25.36 13.84 -10.20
CA GLU A 539 -25.61 12.40 -10.42
C GLU A 539 -24.72 11.80 -11.51
N ALA A 540 -24.28 12.60 -12.49
CA ALA A 540 -23.41 12.12 -13.56
C ALA A 540 -22.04 11.66 -13.05
N GLY A 541 -21.34 12.48 -12.25
CA GLY A 541 -20.06 12.11 -11.64
C GLY A 541 -20.21 11.14 -10.47
N PHE A 542 -21.30 11.23 -9.71
CA PHE A 542 -21.61 10.23 -8.66
C PHE A 542 -21.88 8.84 -9.26
N ARG A 543 -22.46 8.78 -10.47
CA ARG A 543 -22.59 7.54 -11.24
C ARG A 543 -21.24 7.03 -11.75
N LEU A 544 -20.30 7.89 -12.17
CA LEU A 544 -18.94 7.45 -12.51
C LEU A 544 -18.31 6.70 -11.32
N VAL A 545 -18.26 7.36 -10.16
CA VAL A 545 -17.83 6.77 -8.88
C VAL A 545 -18.50 5.42 -8.61
N LYS A 546 -19.84 5.36 -8.64
CA LYS A 546 -20.62 4.14 -8.34
C LYS A 546 -20.54 3.04 -9.40
N THR A 547 -20.09 3.32 -10.62
CA THR A 547 -20.05 2.33 -11.73
C THR A 547 -18.66 2.09 -12.31
N ALA A 548 -17.61 2.63 -11.68
CA ALA A 548 -16.22 2.35 -12.04
C ALA A 548 -15.87 0.85 -11.93
N THR A 549 -15.17 0.36 -12.96
CA THR A 549 -14.55 -0.97 -12.99
C THR A 549 -13.13 -0.85 -13.54
N LEU A 550 -12.25 -1.80 -13.21
CA LEU A 550 -10.90 -1.90 -13.79
C LEU A 550 -10.99 -1.98 -15.32
N ARG A 551 -11.94 -2.74 -15.85
CA ARG A 551 -12.14 -2.88 -17.29
C ARG A 551 -12.52 -1.54 -17.92
N ASP A 552 -13.44 -0.78 -17.31
CA ASP A 552 -13.82 0.55 -17.81
C ASP A 552 -12.67 1.56 -17.75
N LEU A 553 -11.94 1.60 -16.63
CA LEU A 553 -10.77 2.48 -16.44
C LEU A 553 -9.76 2.32 -17.59
N PHE A 554 -9.45 1.08 -17.98
CA PHE A 554 -8.57 0.85 -19.12
C PHE A 554 -9.31 1.04 -20.46
N CYS A 555 -10.45 0.39 -20.70
CA CYS A 555 -11.12 0.41 -22.01
C CYS A 555 -11.53 1.82 -22.48
N ARG A 556 -11.81 2.76 -21.58
CA ARG A 556 -12.18 4.15 -21.92
C ARG A 556 -10.97 5.06 -22.18
N ASN A 557 -9.76 4.61 -21.87
CA ASN A 557 -8.51 5.37 -21.91
C ASN A 557 -7.41 4.70 -22.76
N MET A 558 -7.79 3.80 -23.66
CA MET A 558 -6.89 3.14 -24.61
C MET A 558 -7.45 3.29 -26.03
N ASP A 559 -6.57 3.54 -26.99
CA ASP A 559 -6.95 3.56 -28.41
C ASP A 559 -7.06 2.12 -28.94
N GLY A 560 -8.03 1.88 -29.83
CA GLY A 560 -8.26 0.58 -30.46
C GLY A 560 -9.19 -0.37 -29.69
N PRO A 561 -9.21 -1.68 -30.01
CA PRO A 561 -10.09 -2.64 -29.36
C PRO A 561 -9.61 -2.99 -27.95
N CYS A 562 -10.50 -2.90 -26.96
CA CYS A 562 -10.14 -3.22 -25.57
C CYS A 562 -9.93 -4.73 -25.37
N GLY A 563 -8.67 -5.14 -25.30
CA GLY A 563 -8.23 -6.52 -25.05
C GLY A 563 -8.52 -7.04 -23.64
N LEU A 564 -7.66 -7.94 -23.16
CA LEU A 564 -7.81 -8.52 -21.83
C LEU A 564 -7.44 -7.49 -20.74
N VAL A 565 -8.35 -7.28 -19.79
CA VAL A 565 -8.17 -6.44 -18.60
C VAL A 565 -8.87 -7.14 -17.44
N THR A 566 -8.10 -7.59 -16.44
CA THR A 566 -8.54 -8.44 -15.32
C THR A 566 -7.41 -8.54 -14.29
N PHE A 567 -7.70 -8.99 -13.06
CA PHE A 567 -6.70 -9.31 -12.03
C PHE A 567 -6.28 -10.80 -11.98
N ALA A 568 -7.00 -11.67 -12.68
CA ALA A 568 -6.68 -13.08 -12.83
C ALA A 568 -6.69 -13.48 -14.31
N VAL A 569 -5.74 -14.32 -14.74
CA VAL A 569 -5.74 -14.90 -16.09
C VAL A 569 -6.97 -15.81 -16.24
N PRO A 570 -7.89 -15.57 -17.18
CA PRO A 570 -9.10 -16.39 -17.34
C PRO A 570 -8.77 -17.86 -17.62
N GLU A 571 -9.66 -18.79 -17.26
CA GLU A 571 -9.43 -20.24 -17.45
C GLU A 571 -9.35 -20.64 -18.94
N ASP A 572 -10.04 -19.92 -19.82
CA ASP A 572 -10.01 -20.06 -21.28
C ASP A 572 -8.76 -19.44 -21.94
N VAL A 573 -7.89 -18.79 -21.16
CA VAL A 573 -6.64 -18.16 -21.63
C VAL A 573 -5.44 -18.89 -21.05
N THR A 574 -4.56 -19.42 -21.90
CA THR A 574 -3.27 -19.97 -21.47
C THR A 574 -2.41 -18.86 -20.85
N PRO A 575 -1.94 -18.99 -19.58
CA PRO A 575 -1.09 -17.97 -18.97
C PRO A 575 0.29 -17.90 -19.61
N THR A 576 0.83 -16.70 -19.77
CA THR A 576 2.26 -16.50 -20.10
C THR A 576 3.10 -16.46 -18.81
N GLY A 577 4.41 -16.69 -18.92
CA GLY A 577 5.32 -16.67 -17.77
C GLY A 577 5.23 -17.87 -16.82
N LEU A 578 4.53 -18.95 -17.21
CA LEU A 578 4.65 -20.25 -16.53
C LEU A 578 6.08 -20.82 -16.73
N PRO A 579 6.63 -21.59 -15.78
CA PRO A 579 7.88 -22.31 -15.99
C PRO A 579 7.73 -23.27 -17.16
N GLN A 580 8.67 -23.28 -18.10
CA GLN A 580 8.69 -24.30 -19.15
C GLN A 580 8.89 -25.68 -18.50
N GLU A 581 8.08 -26.65 -18.90
CA GLU A 581 8.28 -28.05 -18.51
C GLU A 581 9.43 -28.62 -19.33
N GLY A 582 10.64 -28.54 -18.75
CA GLY A 582 11.82 -29.19 -19.30
C GLY A 582 11.58 -30.70 -19.42
N GLU A 583 12.04 -31.26 -20.55
CA GLU A 583 11.82 -32.65 -20.93
C GLU A 583 12.25 -33.63 -19.83
N GLY A 584 11.58 -34.78 -19.74
CA GLY A 584 11.93 -35.90 -18.87
C GLY A 584 13.21 -36.64 -19.33
N GLY A 585 14.32 -35.92 -19.49
CA GLY A 585 15.63 -36.50 -19.75
C GLY A 585 16.12 -37.27 -18.51
N ALA A 586 16.33 -38.57 -18.67
CA ALA A 586 16.84 -39.40 -17.58
C ALA A 586 18.23 -38.91 -17.13
N ALA A 587 18.41 -38.69 -15.84
CA ALA A 587 19.70 -38.41 -15.25
C ALA A 587 20.59 -39.67 -15.35
N GLN A 588 21.39 -39.76 -16.40
CA GLN A 588 22.54 -40.67 -16.43
C GLN A 588 23.69 -40.04 -15.64
N ASP A 589 24.15 -40.75 -14.61
CA ASP A 589 25.36 -40.38 -13.89
C ASP A 589 26.56 -40.26 -14.84
N LYS A 590 27.13 -39.06 -14.91
CA LYS A 590 28.52 -38.85 -15.34
C LYS A 590 29.25 -38.07 -14.26
N GLN A 591 29.87 -38.83 -13.36
CA GLN A 591 31.02 -38.32 -12.62
C GLN A 591 32.03 -37.74 -13.62
N THR A 592 32.33 -36.46 -13.46
CA THR A 592 33.47 -35.83 -14.11
C THR A 592 34.25 -35.13 -12.99
N SER A 593 35.55 -35.39 -12.91
CA SER A 593 36.39 -34.94 -11.80
C SER A 593 36.63 -33.43 -11.81
N GLN A 594 37.15 -32.93 -10.69
CA GLN A 594 37.63 -31.56 -10.55
C GLN A 594 38.64 -31.18 -11.65
N ASN A 595 38.68 -29.89 -11.98
CA ASN A 595 39.91 -29.12 -12.05
C ASN A 595 39.60 -27.68 -11.61
N ASP A 596 40.30 -27.27 -10.55
CA ASP A 596 40.70 -25.95 -10.07
C ASP A 596 39.84 -24.70 -10.32
N ALA A 597 39.68 -23.91 -9.24
CA ALA A 597 39.08 -22.58 -9.26
C ALA A 597 40.16 -21.51 -8.99
N ASP A 598 40.38 -20.62 -9.96
CA ASP A 598 41.23 -19.44 -9.80
C ASP A 598 40.53 -18.36 -8.96
N LEU A 599 40.68 -18.44 -7.64
CA LEU A 599 40.44 -17.32 -6.73
C LEU A 599 41.76 -16.56 -6.49
N VAL A 600 41.91 -15.39 -7.12
CA VAL A 600 43.09 -14.53 -6.96
C VAL A 600 43.16 -13.97 -5.53
N PRO A 601 44.22 -14.26 -4.74
CA PRO A 601 44.31 -13.84 -3.35
C PRO A 601 45.01 -12.48 -3.18
N VAL A 602 44.40 -11.57 -2.40
CA VAL A 602 45.05 -10.33 -1.96
C VAL A 602 45.87 -10.60 -0.69
N ASN A 603 47.17 -10.86 -0.86
CA ASN A 603 48.14 -10.65 0.21
C ASN A 603 48.33 -9.13 0.44
N GLY A 604 48.48 -8.60 1.66
CA GLY A 604 48.50 -9.23 2.98
C GLY A 604 49.63 -8.69 3.86
N VAL A 605 49.42 -8.53 5.17
CA VAL A 605 50.48 -8.19 6.16
C VAL A 605 50.20 -8.91 7.49
N LEU A 606 51.07 -9.87 7.83
CA LEU A 606 51.70 -10.19 9.13
C LEU A 606 50.97 -9.82 10.45
N SER A 607 50.93 -10.65 11.51
CA SER A 607 51.49 -12.00 11.82
C SER A 607 50.79 -12.56 13.11
N SER A 608 51.11 -13.69 13.78
CA SER A 608 52.18 -14.71 13.72
C SER A 608 51.80 -16.00 14.51
N GLN A 609 52.22 -17.19 14.02
CA GLN A 609 52.61 -18.40 14.81
C GLN A 609 51.51 -19.14 15.67
N ASP A 610 51.59 -20.45 16.00
CA ASP A 610 52.61 -21.48 15.70
C ASP A 610 52.07 -22.94 15.51
N LYS A 611 52.88 -23.74 14.80
CA LYS A 611 52.93 -25.21 14.55
C LYS A 611 52.05 -26.20 15.38
N ARG A 612 51.55 -27.26 14.69
CA ARG A 612 52.13 -28.65 14.73
C ARG A 612 51.56 -29.61 13.65
N GLN A 613 52.22 -30.77 13.48
CA GLN A 613 52.12 -31.80 12.42
C GLN A 613 51.95 -33.22 13.05
N PRO A 614 52.07 -34.37 12.33
CA PRO A 614 51.30 -34.91 11.18
C PRO A 614 50.97 -36.44 11.35
N LYS A 615 50.50 -37.14 10.28
CA LYS A 615 51.17 -38.36 9.69
C LYS A 615 50.38 -39.06 8.56
N GLU A 616 51.12 -39.52 7.52
CA GLU A 616 51.03 -40.77 6.70
C GLU A 616 49.66 -41.27 6.14
N GLY A 617 49.49 -41.80 4.91
CA GLY A 617 50.32 -42.16 3.72
C GLY A 617 49.41 -42.86 2.65
N ASP A 618 49.79 -43.38 1.46
CA ASP A 618 51.02 -43.41 0.65
C ASP A 618 50.70 -43.89 -0.83
N ALA A 619 51.71 -44.27 -1.64
CA ALA A 619 51.78 -44.97 -2.96
C ALA A 619 50.57 -45.77 -3.55
N SER A 620 50.40 -46.03 -4.87
CA SER A 620 50.99 -45.62 -6.21
C SER A 620 50.12 -46.25 -7.37
N GLN A 621 50.38 -46.38 -8.70
CA GLN A 621 51.51 -46.14 -9.65
C GLN A 621 51.10 -46.23 -11.17
N ASP A 622 52.00 -45.80 -12.08
CA ASP A 622 52.32 -46.31 -13.45
C ASP A 622 51.37 -46.38 -14.70
N THR A 623 51.72 -45.57 -15.73
CA THR A 623 51.86 -45.90 -17.19
C THR A 623 50.60 -46.10 -18.10
N LYS A 624 50.59 -45.95 -19.46
CA LYS A 624 51.60 -45.59 -20.52
C LYS A 624 50.96 -45.24 -21.88
N THR A 625 51.52 -44.29 -22.67
CA THR A 625 51.54 -44.16 -24.18
C THR A 625 50.22 -44.19 -24.99
N SER A 626 50.10 -43.86 -26.29
CA SER A 626 50.62 -42.82 -27.25
C SER A 626 49.94 -43.08 -28.65
N GLN A 627 50.08 -42.41 -29.81
CA GLN A 627 50.84 -41.25 -30.35
C GLN A 627 50.34 -40.89 -31.79
N ASN A 628 50.84 -39.78 -32.41
CA ASN A 628 50.90 -39.46 -33.87
C ASN A 628 49.54 -39.24 -34.64
N ASP A 629 49.44 -38.56 -35.81
CA ASP A 629 50.25 -37.51 -36.49
C ASP A 629 49.48 -36.82 -37.66
N ALA A 630 49.93 -35.60 -38.03
CA ALA A 630 50.04 -35.00 -39.39
C ALA A 630 48.83 -34.69 -40.34
N ASP A 631 48.80 -33.41 -40.77
CA ASP A 631 48.88 -32.91 -42.17
C ASP A 631 47.68 -32.40 -43.05
N LEU A 632 47.83 -31.10 -43.40
CA LEU A 632 47.72 -30.43 -44.72
C LEU A 632 46.43 -29.75 -45.27
N VAL A 633 46.71 -28.57 -45.85
CA VAL A 633 45.94 -27.46 -46.47
C VAL A 633 45.65 -27.69 -47.99
N PRO A 634 45.16 -26.75 -48.85
CA PRO A 634 44.46 -25.42 -48.69
C PRO A 634 43.23 -25.21 -49.65
N VAL A 635 42.66 -23.98 -49.77
CA VAL A 635 42.60 -23.14 -51.01
C VAL A 635 41.60 -21.95 -50.97
N ASN A 636 42.13 -20.73 -51.16
CA ASN A 636 41.66 -19.45 -51.76
C ASN A 636 40.26 -18.80 -51.51
N GLY A 637 40.30 -17.51 -51.13
CA GLY A 637 39.25 -16.48 -51.30
C GLY A 637 39.89 -15.10 -51.63
N VAL A 638 39.18 -14.19 -52.33
CA VAL A 638 39.77 -13.06 -53.10
C VAL A 638 38.81 -11.84 -53.27
N LEU A 639 39.36 -10.60 -53.38
CA LEU A 639 38.71 -9.27 -53.67
C LEU A 639 37.77 -8.71 -52.56
N SER A 640 37.58 -7.40 -52.33
CA SER A 640 38.24 -6.10 -52.67
C SER A 640 37.71 -5.03 -51.66
N SER A 641 38.07 -3.74 -51.58
CA SER A 641 38.96 -2.83 -52.33
C SER A 641 39.62 -1.80 -51.37
N GLN A 642 39.95 -0.56 -51.78
CA GLN A 642 40.71 0.42 -50.98
C GLN A 642 40.29 1.91 -51.21
N ASP A 643 40.98 2.81 -50.47
CA ASP A 643 41.29 4.24 -50.75
C ASP A 643 40.44 5.35 -50.08
N LYS A 644 41.01 6.50 -49.64
CA LYS A 644 42.39 6.91 -49.22
C LYS A 644 42.32 8.33 -48.63
N HIS A 645 43.02 8.66 -47.53
CA HIS A 645 43.91 9.84 -47.37
C HIS A 645 44.49 10.02 -45.94
N GLN A 646 45.55 10.83 -45.86
CA GLN A 646 46.49 11.10 -44.77
C GLN A 646 47.24 12.43 -45.10
N PRO A 647 48.15 12.98 -44.26
CA PRO A 647 48.20 13.05 -42.78
C PRO A 647 48.59 14.50 -42.30
N LYS A 648 48.89 14.69 -41.00
CA LYS A 648 50.11 15.41 -40.52
C LYS A 648 50.34 15.29 -38.99
N GLU A 649 51.57 15.54 -38.56
CA GLU A 649 52.13 15.12 -37.26
C GLU A 649 52.12 16.18 -36.12
N GLY A 650 52.42 15.74 -34.89
CA GLY A 650 52.60 16.57 -33.68
C GLY A 650 52.93 15.75 -32.42
N ASP A 651 54.23 15.54 -32.16
CA ASP A 651 54.90 14.83 -31.04
C ASP A 651 54.48 15.20 -29.58
N ALA A 652 54.72 14.41 -28.51
CA ALA A 652 55.28 13.06 -28.34
C ALA A 652 55.09 12.49 -26.89
N SER A 653 55.58 11.26 -26.65
CA SER A 653 55.68 10.47 -25.38
C SER A 653 54.35 9.95 -24.78
N GLN A 654 54.07 8.64 -24.70
CA GLN A 654 54.72 7.48 -24.04
C GLN A 654 54.37 7.35 -22.52
N ASP A 655 53.98 6.18 -21.99
CA ASP A 655 53.90 4.82 -22.59
C ASP A 655 52.87 3.87 -21.92
N LYS A 656 52.63 2.74 -22.59
CA LYS A 656 51.99 1.46 -22.18
C LYS A 656 50.47 1.27 -22.11
N GLN A 657 50.10 0.12 -22.67
CA GLN A 657 48.84 -0.64 -22.65
C GLN A 657 48.61 -1.29 -21.24
N THR A 658 47.48 -1.93 -20.88
CA THR A 658 46.42 -2.62 -21.68
C THR A 658 45.08 -2.69 -20.92
N SER A 659 44.01 -3.11 -21.62
CA SER A 659 42.69 -3.60 -21.16
C SER A 659 42.57 -4.11 -19.71
N GLN A 660 41.45 -3.89 -19.00
CA GLN A 660 40.16 -4.58 -19.25
C GLN A 660 38.93 -3.79 -18.77
N ASN A 661 37.76 -4.12 -19.32
CA ASN A 661 36.45 -3.63 -18.88
C ASN A 661 35.75 -4.72 -18.06
N ASP A 662 35.45 -4.44 -16.79
CA ASP A 662 34.39 -5.12 -16.03
C ASP A 662 33.58 -4.06 -15.29
N ALA A 663 32.25 -4.16 -15.32
CA ALA A 663 31.34 -3.09 -14.91
C ALA A 663 30.38 -3.57 -13.81
N ASP A 664 30.76 -3.34 -12.56
CA ASP A 664 29.96 -3.72 -11.40
C ASP A 664 28.64 -2.94 -11.29
N LEU A 665 27.55 -3.67 -11.03
CA LEU A 665 26.21 -3.13 -10.95
C LEU A 665 25.90 -2.62 -9.53
N VAL A 666 26.16 -1.34 -9.31
CA VAL A 666 25.86 -0.62 -8.06
C VAL A 666 24.35 -0.70 -7.72
N PRO A 667 23.96 -1.17 -6.53
CA PRO A 667 22.56 -1.13 -6.08
C PRO A 667 22.15 0.30 -5.67
N VAL A 668 20.98 0.75 -6.11
CA VAL A 668 20.45 2.09 -5.80
C VAL A 668 19.86 2.12 -4.38
N ASN A 669 20.72 2.21 -3.38
CA ASN A 669 20.35 2.58 -2.01
C ASN A 669 20.61 4.08 -1.79
N GLY A 670 19.58 4.82 -1.42
CA GLY A 670 19.66 6.27 -1.19
C GLY A 670 20.29 6.66 0.16
N VAL A 671 21.59 6.41 0.34
CA VAL A 671 22.36 6.84 1.52
C VAL A 671 23.59 7.63 1.11
N LEU A 672 23.65 8.91 1.50
CA LEU A 672 24.88 9.68 1.58
C LEU A 672 25.14 10.04 3.04
N SER A 673 26.20 9.43 3.61
CA SER A 673 26.71 9.70 4.94
C SER A 673 28.20 10.05 4.81
N SER A 674 28.49 11.30 4.46
CA SER A 674 29.86 11.83 4.45
C SER A 674 30.29 12.17 5.88
N GLN A 675 31.18 11.37 6.45
CA GLN A 675 31.88 11.70 7.69
C GLN A 675 33.01 12.68 7.38
N ASP A 676 32.92 13.93 7.87
CA ASP A 676 34.08 14.79 8.02
C ASP A 676 34.61 14.72 9.45
N LYS A 677 35.95 14.65 9.58
CA LYS A 677 36.63 14.46 10.86
C LYS A 677 36.96 15.79 11.51
N HIS A 678 36.30 16.13 12.61
CA HIS A 678 36.96 16.89 13.68
C HIS A 678 36.52 16.47 15.08
N GLN A 679 37.54 16.31 15.93
CA GLN A 679 37.53 16.15 17.38
C GLN A 679 38.57 17.17 17.92
N PRO A 680 38.65 17.47 19.22
CA PRO A 680 37.74 17.07 20.31
C PRO A 680 37.29 18.24 21.21
N LYS A 681 36.38 17.98 22.16
CA LYS A 681 36.64 18.14 23.62
C LYS A 681 35.45 17.72 24.49
N GLU A 682 35.75 17.42 25.75
CA GLU A 682 34.80 17.17 26.84
C GLU A 682 34.39 18.48 27.53
N GLU A 683 33.19 18.54 28.12
CA GLU A 683 32.97 18.91 29.54
C GLU A 683 31.48 18.72 29.95
N ASP A 684 31.20 18.80 31.25
CA ASP A 684 29.97 18.37 31.94
C ASP A 684 28.89 19.47 32.13
N ALA A 685 27.79 19.08 32.79
CA ALA A 685 26.98 19.89 33.74
C ALA A 685 25.71 20.67 33.28
N SER A 686 24.56 20.04 33.56
CA SER A 686 23.40 20.55 34.33
C SER A 686 22.88 22.02 34.27
N GLN A 687 21.56 22.11 34.06
CA GLN A 687 20.53 22.92 34.77
C GLN A 687 20.54 24.47 34.79
N ASP A 688 19.32 25.01 34.59
CA ASP A 688 18.67 26.18 35.22
C ASP A 688 19.39 27.55 35.30
N GLY A 689 18.81 28.58 34.66
CA GLY A 689 19.25 29.98 34.83
C GLY A 689 18.36 31.02 34.12
N PHE A 690 17.76 31.93 34.89
CA PHE A 690 16.72 32.89 34.45
C PHE A 690 17.32 34.28 34.06
N GLN A 691 16.58 35.04 33.25
CA GLN A 691 16.41 36.51 33.30
C GLN A 691 17.30 37.51 32.49
N ASP A 692 16.62 38.25 31.60
CA ASP A 692 16.74 39.68 31.16
C ASP A 692 18.05 40.50 31.29
N ALA A 693 18.51 41.14 30.18
CA ALA A 693 18.17 42.55 29.86
C ALA A 693 19.02 43.26 28.75
N LYS A 694 18.31 43.97 27.84
CA LYS A 694 18.63 45.23 27.10
C LYS A 694 20.10 45.69 26.86
N THR A 695 20.45 45.91 25.58
CA THR A 695 20.81 47.20 24.90
C THR A 695 21.41 46.88 23.51
N SER A 696 21.30 47.60 22.38
CA SER A 696 20.45 48.66 21.78
C SER A 696 21.30 49.35 20.70
N ASN A 697 20.76 49.56 19.49
CA ASN A 697 21.06 50.62 18.47
C ASN A 697 20.69 50.09 17.06
N GLU A 698 19.71 50.69 16.36
CA GLU A 698 19.85 51.70 15.28
C GLU A 698 20.57 51.18 14.01
N VAL A 699 20.03 51.31 12.79
CA VAL A 699 19.72 52.58 12.05
C VAL A 699 18.34 52.57 11.34
N LYS A 700 17.83 53.77 10.97
CA LYS A 700 16.52 54.03 10.33
C LYS A 700 16.49 54.00 8.78
N PRO A 701 15.31 53.77 8.16
CA PRO A 701 14.96 54.15 6.77
C PRO A 701 14.05 55.40 6.67
N GLN A 702 13.91 56.02 5.47
CA GLN A 702 12.83 56.94 5.02
C GLN A 702 13.12 57.48 3.57
N PRO A 703 12.21 58.18 2.85
CA PRO A 703 10.73 58.13 2.82
C PRO A 703 10.04 58.20 1.41
N GLU A 704 8.72 57.95 1.42
CA GLU A 704 7.56 58.53 0.69
C GLU A 704 7.70 59.47 -0.54
N GLU A 705 6.72 59.39 -1.48
CA GLU A 705 5.79 60.52 -1.76
C GLU A 705 4.45 60.07 -2.45
N THR A 706 3.65 61.01 -3.00
CA THR A 706 2.18 60.92 -3.21
C THR A 706 1.76 61.23 -4.69
N ALA A 707 0.49 61.34 -5.17
CA ALA A 707 -0.85 61.50 -4.58
C ALA A 707 -2.00 60.88 -5.47
N SER A 708 -3.15 61.56 -5.65
CA SER A 708 -4.39 61.03 -6.29
C SER A 708 -5.20 62.09 -7.05
N GLU A 709 -5.91 61.76 -8.15
CA GLU A 709 -7.20 62.40 -8.53
C GLU A 709 -8.01 61.69 -9.65
N LYS A 710 -9.16 62.29 -10.03
CA LYS A 710 -10.23 61.89 -11.00
C LYS A 710 -10.90 63.20 -11.51
N PRO A 711 -11.92 63.26 -12.41
CA PRO A 711 -12.52 62.29 -13.35
C PRO A 711 -12.75 62.88 -14.77
N THR A 712 -13.50 62.18 -15.66
CA THR A 712 -14.62 62.67 -16.54
C THR A 712 -14.86 61.73 -17.75
N ALA A 713 -15.94 61.95 -18.54
CA ALA A 713 -16.37 61.10 -19.67
C ALA A 713 -17.04 61.93 -20.80
N LYS A 714 -17.15 61.36 -22.02
CA LYS A 714 -18.04 61.84 -23.12
C LYS A 714 -18.22 60.82 -24.27
N ASN A 715 -19.23 61.07 -25.11
CA ASN A 715 -19.63 60.33 -26.32
C ASN A 715 -18.79 60.76 -27.56
N GLU A 716 -19.03 60.49 -28.86
CA GLU A 716 -20.16 60.01 -29.72
C GLU A 716 -19.54 59.63 -31.12
N GLU A 717 -20.11 58.91 -32.12
CA GLU A 717 -21.30 58.06 -32.31
C GLU A 717 -20.90 56.79 -33.12
N ALA A 718 -21.33 56.62 -34.39
CA ALA A 718 -20.97 55.55 -35.34
C ALA A 718 -20.80 56.08 -36.79
N PRO A 719 -20.66 55.20 -37.81
CA PRO A 719 -21.47 55.38 -39.03
C PRO A 719 -22.14 54.08 -39.51
N LYS A 720 -23.02 54.19 -40.53
CA LYS A 720 -23.97 53.15 -40.97
C LYS A 720 -23.89 52.79 -42.47
N ASN A 721 -24.26 51.53 -42.76
CA ASN A 721 -25.08 51.04 -43.89
C ASN A 721 -24.58 51.01 -45.36
N GLU A 722 -25.31 50.15 -46.11
CA GLU A 722 -25.42 49.93 -47.57
C GLU A 722 -24.44 48.91 -48.23
N VAL A 723 -24.88 47.97 -49.10
CA VAL A 723 -26.25 47.48 -49.43
C VAL A 723 -26.22 46.07 -50.09
N SER A 724 -27.37 45.40 -50.23
CA SER A 724 -27.61 44.13 -50.97
C SER A 724 -28.11 44.40 -52.43
N PRO A 725 -28.80 43.52 -53.20
CA PRO A 725 -29.04 42.06 -53.16
C PRO A 725 -28.96 41.30 -54.52
N LYS A 726 -29.14 39.96 -54.53
CA LYS A 726 -29.95 39.09 -55.47
C LYS A 726 -29.50 37.61 -55.37
N ASN A 727 -30.40 36.64 -55.07
CA ASN A 727 -31.36 35.91 -55.94
C ASN A 727 -30.68 34.99 -56.98
N GLY A 728 -31.02 33.70 -57.17
CA GLY A 728 -32.08 32.80 -56.63
C GLY A 728 -31.93 31.39 -57.28
N ALA A 729 -32.91 30.47 -57.37
CA ALA A 729 -34.24 30.27 -56.76
C ALA A 729 -34.84 28.86 -57.12
N SER A 730 -35.74 28.31 -56.29
CA SER A 730 -36.71 27.21 -56.59
C SER A 730 -36.13 25.80 -56.87
N GLN A 731 -36.88 24.66 -56.83
CA GLN A 731 -38.31 24.30 -56.64
C GLN A 731 -38.39 23.19 -55.56
N LYS A 732 -39.43 22.89 -54.76
CA LYS A 732 -40.91 23.05 -54.74
C LYS A 732 -41.74 21.94 -55.45
N LYS A 733 -42.26 20.98 -54.66
CA LYS A 733 -43.51 20.16 -54.81
C LYS A 733 -43.52 19.03 -53.76
N ASP A 734 -44.60 18.28 -53.51
CA ASP A 734 -45.96 18.63 -53.03
C ASP A 734 -46.76 17.32 -52.76
N PHE A 735 -47.36 17.20 -51.56
CA PHE A 735 -48.59 16.45 -51.21
C PHE A 735 -48.80 14.91 -51.37
N GLN A 736 -49.48 14.38 -50.33
CA GLN A 736 -50.51 13.30 -50.30
C GLN A 736 -50.18 11.77 -50.28
N SER A 737 -50.56 11.16 -49.14
CA SER A 737 -51.31 9.90 -48.93
C SER A 737 -51.20 8.69 -49.90
N GLY A 738 -50.89 7.52 -49.34
CA GLY A 738 -51.23 6.22 -49.94
C GLY A 738 -50.85 5.00 -49.08
N SER A 739 -51.71 3.98 -49.04
CA SER A 739 -51.39 2.64 -48.51
C SER A 739 -52.05 1.56 -49.36
N PRO A 740 -51.34 0.45 -49.60
CA PRO A 740 -51.91 -0.89 -49.36
C PRO A 740 -50.89 -1.77 -48.57
N LYS A 741 -51.23 -2.79 -47.77
CA LYS A 741 -52.08 -4.00 -47.98
C LYS A 741 -51.52 -4.89 -49.12
N ASN A 742 -51.33 -6.21 -48.99
CA ASN A 742 -51.75 -7.25 -48.03
C ASN A 742 -50.58 -8.26 -47.81
N GLY A 743 -50.62 -9.22 -46.87
CA GLY A 743 -51.69 -9.58 -45.92
C GLY A 743 -51.34 -10.77 -45.00
N SER A 744 -52.37 -11.41 -44.44
CA SER A 744 -52.30 -12.53 -43.46
C SER A 744 -53.32 -13.63 -43.82
N PRO A 745 -53.33 -14.79 -43.12
CA PRO A 745 -54.22 -14.97 -41.94
C PRO A 745 -53.53 -15.78 -40.80
N SER A 746 -54.12 -16.11 -39.64
CA SER A 746 -55.51 -16.10 -39.18
C SER A 746 -55.64 -15.91 -37.65
N LYS A 747 -56.57 -15.03 -37.24
CA LYS A 747 -57.65 -15.13 -36.20
C LYS A 747 -57.52 -16.12 -35.01
N ASN A 748 -58.03 -15.83 -33.80
CA ASN A 748 -58.84 -14.71 -33.26
C ASN A 748 -58.60 -14.63 -31.71
N ASP A 749 -59.28 -13.87 -30.82
CA ASP A 749 -60.50 -13.03 -30.85
C ASP A 749 -60.41 -11.84 -29.84
N VAL A 750 -61.47 -11.04 -29.64
CA VAL A 750 -61.47 -9.85 -28.75
C VAL A 750 -62.77 -9.63 -27.95
N PRO A 751 -62.74 -9.78 -26.61
CA PRO A 751 -63.33 -8.74 -25.74
C PRO A 751 -62.57 -8.50 -24.40
N LYS A 752 -63.06 -7.61 -23.51
CA LYS A 752 -62.77 -6.16 -23.51
C LYS A 752 -63.30 -5.41 -22.26
N ASN A 753 -62.66 -4.26 -21.96
CA ASN A 753 -63.18 -3.04 -21.29
C ASN A 753 -63.49 -3.04 -19.77
N GLY A 754 -63.21 -1.90 -19.11
CA GLY A 754 -63.76 -1.51 -17.81
C GLY A 754 -62.89 -0.51 -17.03
N GLY A 755 -63.36 0.73 -16.82
CA GLY A 755 -62.60 1.86 -16.23
C GLY A 755 -62.99 2.28 -14.79
N PRO A 756 -62.53 3.46 -14.31
CA PRO A 756 -62.29 3.72 -12.88
C PRO A 756 -63.19 4.82 -12.23
N SER A 757 -63.21 4.91 -10.88
CA SER A 757 -63.24 6.18 -10.11
C SER A 757 -63.04 5.96 -8.58
N LYS A 758 -63.12 7.04 -7.79
CA LYS A 758 -62.93 7.15 -6.31
C LYS A 758 -64.24 7.51 -5.57
N ASN A 759 -64.35 7.21 -4.26
CA ASN A 759 -64.66 8.13 -3.13
C ASN A 759 -65.33 7.47 -1.88
N ASP A 760 -64.89 7.92 -0.68
CA ASP A 760 -65.62 8.25 0.57
C ASP A 760 -66.67 7.31 1.26
N VAL A 761 -66.31 6.75 2.44
CA VAL A 761 -66.81 7.05 3.83
C VAL A 761 -68.35 7.28 4.07
N PRO A 762 -69.08 6.82 5.15
CA PRO A 762 -68.67 6.28 6.50
C PRO A 762 -69.52 5.12 7.18
N LYS A 763 -69.11 4.73 8.42
CA LYS A 763 -69.91 4.43 9.65
C LYS A 763 -70.54 3.04 9.99
N ASN A 764 -70.22 2.61 11.24
CA ASN A 764 -71.00 1.93 12.29
C ASN A 764 -71.45 0.45 12.20
N GLY A 765 -71.12 -0.31 13.28
CA GLY A 765 -71.73 -1.61 13.65
C GLY A 765 -71.06 -2.26 14.88
N SER A 766 -71.81 -2.56 15.93
CA SER A 766 -71.39 -3.30 17.15
C SER A 766 -72.63 -3.98 17.77
N PRO A 767 -72.53 -5.08 18.55
CA PRO A 767 -72.26 -4.93 20.00
C PRO A 767 -71.63 -6.14 20.75
N SER A 768 -71.21 -5.92 22.01
CA SER A 768 -71.26 -6.87 23.16
C SER A 768 -70.37 -8.16 23.11
N LYS A 769 -69.68 -8.67 24.15
CA LYS A 769 -69.33 -8.33 25.57
C LYS A 769 -68.29 -9.43 26.00
N ASN A 770 -67.54 -9.46 27.12
CA ASN A 770 -67.22 -8.59 28.26
C ASN A 770 -65.76 -9.01 28.72
N ASP A 771 -65.14 -8.79 29.89
CA ASP A 771 -65.51 -8.15 31.17
C ASP A 771 -64.26 -7.52 31.85
N VAL A 772 -64.42 -6.87 33.01
CA VAL A 772 -63.45 -5.96 33.66
C VAL A 772 -63.61 -5.98 35.21
N PRO A 773 -62.55 -6.10 36.06
CA PRO A 773 -61.91 -4.92 36.69
C PRO A 773 -60.36 -4.99 36.87
N LYS A 774 -59.57 -3.93 36.63
CA LYS A 774 -59.27 -2.71 37.47
C LYS A 774 -58.47 -3.02 38.77
N ASN A 775 -57.65 -2.15 39.36
CA ASN A 775 -57.35 -0.70 39.24
C ASN A 775 -55.80 -0.50 39.20
N GLY A 776 -55.16 0.67 39.06
CA GLY A 776 -55.57 2.08 38.86
C GLY A 776 -54.43 3.01 39.34
N ALA A 777 -54.29 4.21 38.76
CA ALA A 777 -53.20 5.16 39.09
C ALA A 777 -53.76 6.51 39.60
N PRO A 778 -52.96 7.28 40.37
CA PRO A 778 -53.09 8.74 40.30
C PRO A 778 -51.77 9.55 40.29
N SER A 779 -51.95 10.77 39.79
CA SER A 779 -51.07 11.92 39.60
C SER A 779 -50.18 12.37 40.79
N LYS A 780 -49.08 13.07 40.42
CA LYS A 780 -48.34 14.16 41.09
C LYS A 780 -48.81 14.60 42.51
N ASN A 781 -47.88 14.79 43.44
CA ASN A 781 -47.31 16.13 43.77
C ASN A 781 -46.17 16.10 44.83
N ASP A 782 -45.49 17.24 44.97
CA ASP A 782 -44.71 17.76 46.13
C ASP A 782 -43.40 17.09 46.63
N LEU A 783 -42.46 17.94 47.07
CA LEU A 783 -41.19 17.59 47.74
C LEU A 783 -41.39 17.41 49.26
N PRO A 784 -40.42 16.78 49.96
CA PRO A 784 -39.61 17.65 50.83
C PRO A 784 -38.09 17.43 50.77
N THR A 785 -37.40 18.54 51.00
CA THR A 785 -35.99 18.79 51.31
C THR A 785 -35.20 17.69 52.08
N ALA A 786 -33.94 17.44 51.69
CA ALA A 786 -32.75 17.91 52.45
C ALA A 786 -31.40 17.51 51.80
N PHE A 787 -30.50 18.48 51.58
CA PHE A 787 -29.05 18.28 51.40
C PHE A 787 -28.30 19.42 52.11
N PRO A 788 -27.19 19.15 52.83
CA PRO A 788 -26.34 20.20 53.38
C PRO A 788 -25.40 20.80 52.31
N LYS A 789 -25.68 22.07 51.95
CA LYS A 789 -24.76 23.22 51.89
C LYS A 789 -23.29 22.94 52.33
N ASN A 790 -22.23 23.50 51.75
CA ASN A 790 -21.98 24.59 50.77
C ASN A 790 -20.66 24.28 49.97
N GLY A 791 -20.29 24.94 48.87
CA GLY A 791 -20.96 25.96 48.05
C GLY A 791 -19.98 26.83 47.22
N ALA A 792 -20.52 27.65 46.31
CA ALA A 792 -19.90 28.78 45.56
C ALA A 792 -18.69 28.46 44.61
N ALA A 793 -18.48 29.14 43.48
CA ALA A 793 -19.08 30.38 42.93
C ALA A 793 -19.39 30.23 41.39
N PRO A 794 -19.72 31.29 40.60
CA PRO A 794 -20.79 31.17 39.58
C PRO A 794 -20.38 31.17 38.09
N ARG A 795 -21.35 30.86 37.22
CA ARG A 795 -21.34 31.14 35.76
C ARG A 795 -21.81 32.55 35.43
N THR A 796 -21.34 33.10 34.31
CA THR A 796 -22.02 34.19 33.56
C THR A 796 -22.15 33.81 32.08
N TYR A 797 -23.32 34.12 31.49
CA TYR A 797 -23.56 34.05 30.04
C TYR A 797 -23.26 35.42 29.40
N VAL A 798 -22.74 35.42 28.17
CA VAL A 798 -22.79 36.58 27.25
C VAL A 798 -23.20 36.10 25.85
N ASN A 799 -23.87 36.96 25.09
CA ASN A 799 -24.55 36.63 23.84
C ASN A 799 -23.76 37.12 22.59
N ARG A 800 -24.10 36.63 21.38
CA ARG A 800 -23.48 37.06 20.11
C ARG A 800 -24.02 38.42 19.62
N THR A 801 -23.15 39.41 19.40
CA THR A 801 -23.23 40.34 18.23
C THR A 801 -21.95 41.18 18.03
N SER A 802 -21.45 41.20 16.79
CA SER A 802 -20.75 42.31 16.09
C SER A 802 -19.88 43.32 16.88
N CYS A 803 -18.56 43.30 16.63
CA CYS A 803 -17.88 44.41 15.94
C CYS A 803 -16.57 43.94 15.26
N LYS A 804 -15.79 44.88 14.69
CA LYS A 804 -14.60 44.63 13.85
C LYS A 804 -13.27 44.92 14.58
N GLN A 805 -12.20 44.38 13.99
CA GLN A 805 -10.86 44.99 13.82
C GLN A 805 -9.80 44.71 14.90
N CYS A 806 -8.56 44.50 14.42
CA CYS A 806 -7.30 44.24 15.15
C CYS A 806 -7.22 42.91 15.96
N ASP A 807 -6.07 42.21 15.99
CA ASP A 807 -4.98 42.17 15.01
C ASP A 807 -4.15 40.87 15.07
N ARG A 808 -3.24 40.74 14.11
CA ARG A 808 -2.24 39.69 13.85
C ARG A 808 -1.34 39.34 15.08
N ILE A 809 -1.08 38.05 15.34
CA ILE A 809 0.27 37.40 15.38
C ILE A 809 0.23 35.93 15.90
N GLU A 810 1.00 35.10 15.18
CA GLU A 810 1.63 33.79 15.44
C GLU A 810 1.24 32.92 16.66
N LEU A 811 0.81 31.68 16.35
CA LEU A 811 1.65 30.47 16.50
C LEU A 811 1.35 29.48 15.36
#